data_AF-J3SEE0-F1
#
_entry.id   AF-J3SEE0-F1
#
_cell.length_a   1.000
_cell.length_b   1.000
_cell.length_c   1.000
_cell.angle_alpha   90.00
_cell.angle_beta   90.00
_cell.angle_gamma   90.00
#
_symmetry.space_group_name_H-M   'P 1'
#
loop_
_entity.id
_entity.type
_entity.pdbx_description
1 polymer ?
#
loop_
_entity_poly.entity_id
_entity_poly.type
_entity_poly.pdbx_seq_one_letter_code
_entity_poly.pdbx_strand_id
1 'polypeptide(L)'
;MAFLIFRSFHLYVLNVQACGQLLTGSRAFSHFCQKMRQFAICYFDSSILENQRGFHCTSCRNHHVKLKNHTSPVVETMQHLGEANNNLKSNSKIVGEHIFLKELNQWSSYKDIFKFVSSLENLSDIMIAAIFQRLGEVQLQDSSMKSPELLMENDIFKSLCLKLEKESTLLSDPALVNSLNALTKLHMDPCSALMACLVSESQQRLEKGQMTITNLCILGESLFNLGGPEHAMLEQIMNQIQSTNVEDWKVEEMVLVYRTLQLYVGRKMDLFRSLLNKMNNFAEAEGCQFTPKQTSAVLSALVVFDETQVNKLIIKLCKHASCYIPYFTDDEMINVLEAFIHFRCSDQCFTEALEKHVTKFAFVMHPNTISKIMQYCSTLCILSKPIFNAVAETFVYSADNFTVSQIVEQVVPFGKLNYLPPSAPSFLRQVERFVSMRLFEFEPCELLNLLHSCILIKCYPLNFTEKLFSPFFLQELQAGSSRSKVLSQLTQLFLTVQLECPYYKNPRLLLDNQVKSFYTRCESIESKVDLHLFNRVKTGMIGLLGSQKYFAYNVLTPYHYTIDIEIKLNEEGFVLPVNVHDEVYERIALCIDDEKRFCANSHNLLGKESIKQRHLKLIGYVVVQIPFFEFNPLDNKNDVLEYLHKKVFPNFYSFHENQAESK
;
A
#
# COMPACT_ATOMS: atom_id res chain seq x y z
N MET A 1 -2.43 -11.30 7.04
CA MET A 1 -2.98 -10.08 7.68
C MET A 1 -4.46 -10.18 8.08
N ALA A 2 -5.34 -10.81 7.28
CA ALA A 2 -6.77 -10.94 7.62
C ALA A 2 -7.07 -11.61 8.98
N PHE A 3 -6.23 -12.56 9.40
CA PHE A 3 -6.40 -13.29 10.69
C PHE A 3 -6.03 -12.45 11.94
N LEU A 4 -5.11 -11.49 11.81
CA LEU A 4 -4.71 -10.57 12.89
C LEU A 4 -5.73 -9.44 13.07
N ILE A 5 -6.36 -9.01 11.98
CA ILE A 5 -7.45 -8.02 11.98
C ILE A 5 -8.75 -8.63 12.52
N PHE A 6 -9.03 -9.91 12.23
CA PHE A 6 -10.23 -10.60 12.73
C PHE A 6 -10.18 -10.86 14.25
N ARG A 7 -9.01 -11.21 14.81
CA ARG A 7 -8.85 -11.43 16.27
C ARG A 7 -8.89 -10.14 17.10
N SER A 8 -8.38 -9.03 16.56
CA SER A 8 -8.45 -7.72 17.23
C SER A 8 -9.88 -7.18 17.28
N PHE A 9 -10.73 -7.48 16.30
CA PHE A 9 -12.17 -7.18 16.33
C PHE A 9 -12.94 -8.05 17.34
N HIS A 10 -12.59 -9.34 17.47
CA HIS A 10 -13.30 -10.27 18.36
C HIS A 10 -13.03 -10.01 19.85
N LEU A 11 -11.81 -9.58 20.20
CA LEU A 11 -11.45 -9.10 21.55
C LEU A 11 -12.14 -7.77 21.89
N TYR A 12 -12.44 -6.93 20.89
CA TYR A 12 -13.14 -5.67 21.08
C TYR A 12 -14.63 -5.85 21.38
N VAL A 13 -15.29 -6.84 20.76
CA VAL A 13 -16.72 -7.14 20.97
C VAL A 13 -16.97 -7.76 22.36
N LEU A 14 -16.04 -8.58 22.87
CA LEU A 14 -16.14 -9.16 24.22
C LEU A 14 -15.97 -8.12 25.34
N ASN A 15 -15.12 -7.10 25.15
CA ASN A 15 -14.95 -6.01 26.12
C ASN A 15 -16.14 -5.03 26.15
N VAL A 16 -16.93 -4.94 25.07
CA VAL A 16 -18.15 -4.09 25.05
C VAL A 16 -19.32 -4.76 25.78
N GLN A 17 -19.42 -6.09 25.77
CA GLN A 17 -20.44 -6.81 26.57
C GLN A 17 -20.15 -6.79 28.08
N ALA A 18 -18.89 -6.62 28.50
CA ALA A 18 -18.52 -6.44 29.90
C ALA A 18 -18.77 -5.01 30.44
N CYS A 19 -19.04 -4.03 29.57
CA CYS A 19 -19.32 -2.64 29.96
C CYS A 19 -20.81 -2.26 29.86
N GLY A 20 -21.71 -3.24 29.97
CA GLY A 20 -23.16 -3.04 29.87
C GLY A 20 -23.85 -2.43 31.10
N GLN A 21 -23.12 -2.00 32.15
CA GLN A 21 -23.76 -1.55 33.41
C GLN A 21 -23.31 -0.18 33.95
N LEU A 22 -22.50 0.62 33.24
CA LEU A 22 -21.94 1.85 33.85
C LEU A 22 -21.94 3.14 33.00
N LEU A 23 -22.89 3.36 32.10
CA LEU A 23 -22.99 4.64 31.39
C LEU A 23 -24.43 5.18 31.29
N THR A 24 -24.92 5.72 32.41
CA THR A 24 -25.82 6.87 32.38
C THR A 24 -25.02 8.08 32.86
N GLY A 25 -24.96 9.15 32.05
CA GLY A 25 -24.38 10.43 32.48
C GLY A 25 -23.23 10.96 31.63
N SER A 26 -23.62 11.89 30.75
CA SER A 26 -22.88 12.94 30.03
C SER A 26 -21.39 13.26 30.33
N ARG A 27 -20.72 13.72 29.25
CA ARG A 27 -19.45 14.51 29.11
C ARG A 27 -18.16 13.77 28.72
N ALA A 28 -18.02 12.46 28.93
CA ALA A 28 -16.82 11.74 28.49
C ALA A 28 -16.80 11.41 26.97
N PHE A 29 -17.97 11.19 26.37
CA PHE A 29 -18.10 10.84 24.95
C PHE A 29 -17.71 11.99 24.00
N SER A 30 -17.94 13.24 24.39
CA SER A 30 -17.57 14.41 23.58
C SER A 30 -16.05 14.64 23.52
N HIS A 31 -15.31 14.31 24.60
CA HIS A 31 -13.86 14.47 24.62
C HIS A 31 -13.14 13.33 23.86
N PHE A 32 -13.77 12.15 23.77
CA PHE A 32 -13.28 11.02 22.97
C PHE A 32 -13.47 11.27 21.45
N CYS A 33 -14.62 11.81 21.03
CA CYS A 33 -14.84 12.23 19.64
C CYS A 33 -13.95 13.41 19.22
N GLN A 34 -13.52 14.27 20.15
CA GLN A 34 -12.63 15.40 19.85
C GLN A 34 -11.17 14.95 19.62
N LYS A 35 -10.72 13.88 20.30
CA LYS A 35 -9.40 13.27 20.03
C LYS A 35 -9.37 12.48 18.72
N MET A 36 -10.44 11.77 18.35
CA MET A 36 -10.57 11.14 17.02
C MET A 36 -10.64 12.17 15.87
N ARG A 37 -11.10 13.41 16.13
CA ARG A 37 -11.04 14.51 15.16
C ARG A 37 -9.66 15.14 15.01
N GLN A 38 -8.77 15.02 16.00
CA GLN A 38 -7.37 15.48 15.88
C GLN A 38 -6.51 14.50 15.05
N PHE A 39 -6.85 13.20 15.03
CA PHE A 39 -6.18 12.22 14.15
C PHE A 39 -6.53 12.38 12.66
N ALA A 40 -7.61 13.09 12.32
CA ALA A 40 -7.99 13.36 10.93
C ALA A 40 -7.36 14.65 10.33
N ILE A 41 -6.58 15.42 11.12
CA ILE A 41 -6.10 16.76 10.72
C ILE A 41 -4.58 16.83 10.50
N CYS A 42 -3.80 15.77 10.73
CA CYS A 42 -2.35 15.77 10.46
C CYS A 42 -1.95 15.24 9.05
N TYR A 43 -2.91 15.01 8.15
CA TYR A 43 -2.62 14.54 6.77
C TYR A 43 -2.44 15.65 5.72
N PHE A 44 -2.39 16.91 6.14
CA PHE A 44 -2.21 18.04 5.23
C PHE A 44 -1.30 19.09 5.84
N ASP A 45 0.01 18.85 5.78
CA ASP A 45 0.99 19.88 5.42
C ASP A 45 2.35 19.22 5.19
N SER A 46 2.80 19.22 3.94
CA SER A 46 4.21 18.98 3.61
C SER A 46 4.67 20.05 2.62
N SER A 47 4.82 21.27 3.12
CA SER A 47 5.98 22.05 2.74
C SER A 47 7.16 21.49 3.54
N ILE A 48 8.04 20.72 2.90
CA ILE A 48 9.48 20.57 3.17
C ILE A 48 9.99 19.34 2.39
N LEU A 49 10.91 19.61 1.45
CA LEU A 49 11.75 18.71 0.66
C LEU A 49 11.13 17.91 -0.51
N GLU A 50 10.69 18.61 -1.54
CA GLU A 50 10.88 18.17 -2.93
C GLU A 50 11.94 19.09 -3.56
N ASN A 51 13.19 18.63 -3.56
CA ASN A 51 14.26 19.12 -4.43
C ASN A 51 15.47 18.19 -4.30
N GLN A 52 15.43 17.04 -4.97
CA GLN A 52 16.65 16.38 -5.42
C GLN A 52 16.46 15.93 -6.86
N ARG A 53 17.17 16.65 -7.73
CA ARG A 53 17.28 16.44 -9.17
C ARG A 53 17.69 15.00 -9.47
N GLY A 54 17.19 14.49 -10.60
CA GLY A 54 17.53 13.17 -11.12
C GLY A 54 19.04 12.93 -11.12
N PHE A 55 19.44 11.85 -10.45
CA PHE A 55 20.80 11.34 -10.51
C PHE A 55 20.88 10.31 -11.65
N HIS A 56 21.72 10.57 -12.64
CA HIS A 56 22.07 9.60 -13.67
C HIS A 56 22.68 8.35 -13.03
N CYS A 57 22.06 7.20 -13.25
CA CYS A 57 22.59 5.90 -12.87
C CYS A 57 23.81 5.57 -13.74
N THR A 58 25.01 5.65 -13.18
CA THR A 58 26.21 5.05 -13.77
C THR A 58 26.18 3.55 -13.54
N SER A 59 25.85 2.78 -14.59
CA SER A 59 26.24 1.38 -14.81
C SER A 59 26.30 0.49 -13.55
N CYS A 60 25.19 -0.15 -13.20
CA CYS A 60 25.22 -1.31 -12.31
C CYS A 60 25.98 -2.46 -13.01
N ARG A 61 27.24 -2.66 -12.62
CA ARG A 61 28.03 -3.84 -13.04
C ARG A 61 27.35 -5.10 -12.52
N ASN A 62 27.10 -6.03 -13.46
CA ASN A 62 26.58 -7.37 -13.22
C ASN A 62 27.34 -8.09 -12.09
N HIS A 63 26.76 -8.15 -10.90
CA HIS A 63 27.22 -9.06 -9.86
C HIS A 63 26.53 -10.40 -10.12
N HIS A 64 27.30 -11.36 -10.64
CA HIS A 64 26.89 -12.76 -10.69
C HIS A 64 26.80 -13.31 -9.26
N VAL A 65 25.59 -13.38 -8.71
CA VAL A 65 25.33 -14.10 -7.46
C VAL A 65 24.86 -15.51 -7.82
N LYS A 66 25.69 -16.51 -7.52
CA LYS A 66 25.28 -17.92 -7.51
C LYS A 66 24.34 -18.15 -6.32
N LEU A 67 23.03 -18.15 -6.53
CA LEU A 67 22.09 -18.66 -5.53
C LEU A 67 22.19 -20.18 -5.46
N LYS A 68 22.45 -20.71 -4.26
CA LYS A 68 22.23 -22.13 -3.93
C LYS A 68 20.72 -22.41 -3.94
N ASN A 69 20.36 -23.58 -4.47
CA ASN A 69 18.99 -24.05 -4.65
C ASN A 69 18.14 -23.96 -3.36
N HIS A 70 16.87 -23.61 -3.55
CA HIS A 70 15.82 -23.57 -2.53
C HIS A 70 15.83 -24.80 -1.62
N THR A 71 15.91 -24.56 -0.31
CA THR A 71 15.74 -25.57 0.74
C THR A 71 14.57 -25.18 1.66
N SER A 72 13.78 -26.18 2.06
CA SER A 72 12.59 -26.07 2.94
C SER A 72 12.83 -25.21 4.21
N PRO A 73 11.79 -24.53 4.77
CA PRO A 73 11.92 -23.68 5.96
C PRO A 73 12.56 -24.36 7.18
N VAL A 74 12.38 -25.67 7.35
CA VAL A 74 13.01 -26.46 8.43
C VAL A 74 14.54 -26.54 8.25
N VAL A 75 15.01 -26.53 7.00
CA VAL A 75 16.45 -26.54 6.67
C VAL A 75 17.05 -25.14 6.86
N GLU A 76 16.32 -24.05 6.55
CA GLU A 76 16.77 -22.68 6.86
C GLU A 76 16.86 -22.45 8.37
N THR A 77 15.85 -22.85 9.14
CA THR A 77 15.82 -22.67 10.60
C THR A 77 16.94 -23.45 11.31
N MET A 78 17.43 -24.55 10.70
CA MET A 78 18.43 -25.43 11.32
C MET A 78 19.82 -25.45 10.66
N GLN A 79 20.01 -24.90 9.45
CA GLN A 79 21.36 -24.65 8.91
C GLN A 79 22.13 -23.65 9.79
N HIS A 80 21.43 -22.74 10.47
CA HIS A 80 22.02 -21.81 11.45
C HIS A 80 22.47 -22.46 12.77
N LEU A 81 22.05 -23.69 13.08
CA LEU A 81 22.44 -24.41 14.30
C LEU A 81 23.78 -25.17 14.16
N GLY A 82 24.20 -25.49 12.93
CA GLY A 82 25.42 -26.27 12.67
C GLY A 82 26.73 -25.49 12.83
N GLU A 83 26.72 -24.16 12.72
CA GLU A 83 27.95 -23.34 12.70
C GLU A 83 28.40 -22.85 14.08
N ALA A 84 27.63 -23.08 15.14
CA ALA A 84 27.91 -22.53 16.48
C ALA A 84 28.72 -23.46 17.41
N ASN A 85 29.11 -24.66 16.98
CA ASN A 85 29.69 -25.65 17.91
C ASN A 85 30.92 -26.37 17.33
N ASN A 86 32.05 -25.66 17.29
CA ASN A 86 33.35 -26.25 16.97
C ASN A 86 33.90 -27.04 18.17
N ASN A 87 33.59 -28.34 18.24
CA ASN A 87 34.34 -29.33 19.01
C ASN A 87 34.23 -30.72 18.34
N LEU A 88 35.37 -31.33 17.99
CA LEU A 88 35.49 -32.49 17.08
C LEU A 88 34.69 -33.78 17.42
N LYS A 89 33.96 -33.85 18.55
CA LYS A 89 33.03 -34.95 18.88
C LYS A 89 31.56 -34.69 18.49
N SER A 90 31.19 -33.46 18.11
CA SER A 90 29.82 -33.04 17.78
C SER A 90 29.37 -33.40 16.36
N ASN A 91 30.30 -33.58 15.42
CA ASN A 91 29.97 -33.72 14.00
C ASN A 91 29.14 -34.96 13.65
N SER A 92 29.31 -36.10 14.32
CA SER A 92 28.53 -37.32 14.00
C SER A 92 27.07 -37.23 14.45
N LYS A 93 26.81 -36.59 15.61
CA LYS A 93 25.46 -36.36 16.15
C LYS A 93 24.69 -35.34 15.28
N ILE A 94 25.35 -34.26 14.89
CA ILE A 94 24.79 -33.21 14.02
C ILE A 94 24.45 -33.76 12.62
N VAL A 95 25.30 -34.63 12.07
CA VAL A 95 25.04 -35.27 10.77
C VAL A 95 23.81 -36.19 10.85
N GLY A 96 23.63 -36.94 11.94
CA GLY A 96 22.44 -37.77 12.17
C GLY A 96 21.15 -36.95 12.27
N GLU A 97 21.17 -35.82 12.99
CA GLU A 97 20.03 -34.90 13.11
C GLU A 97 19.66 -34.25 11.76
N HIS A 98 20.63 -33.86 10.94
CA HIS A 98 20.35 -33.31 9.61
C HIS A 98 19.73 -34.32 8.64
N ILE A 99 20.13 -35.60 8.70
CA ILE A 99 19.53 -36.67 7.88
C ILE A 99 18.08 -36.88 8.31
N PHE A 100 17.85 -36.99 9.63
CA PHE A 100 16.50 -37.12 10.20
C PHE A 100 15.57 -35.98 9.74
N LEU A 101 16.03 -34.73 9.80
CA LEU A 101 15.20 -33.58 9.39
C LEU A 101 14.85 -33.62 7.90
N LYS A 102 15.78 -34.07 7.04
CA LYS A 102 15.49 -34.22 5.60
C LYS A 102 14.43 -35.28 5.34
N GLU A 103 14.47 -36.39 6.06
CA GLU A 103 13.47 -37.45 5.95
C GLU A 103 12.13 -37.02 6.53
N LEU A 104 12.12 -36.39 7.71
CA LEU A 104 10.91 -35.89 8.37
C LEU A 104 10.11 -34.94 7.45
N ASN A 105 10.81 -34.10 6.68
CA ASN A 105 10.22 -33.13 5.76
C ASN A 105 9.54 -33.76 4.54
N GLN A 106 9.80 -35.03 4.22
CA GLN A 106 9.18 -35.71 3.08
C GLN A 106 7.75 -36.18 3.40
N TRP A 107 7.41 -36.31 4.68
CA TRP A 107 6.11 -36.81 5.12
C TRP A 107 5.07 -35.69 5.19
N SER A 108 3.91 -35.90 4.58
CA SER A 108 2.80 -34.93 4.50
C SER A 108 1.53 -35.37 5.25
N SER A 109 1.60 -36.43 6.05
CA SER A 109 0.47 -36.98 6.81
C SER A 109 0.91 -37.38 8.22
N TYR A 110 0.03 -37.17 9.21
CA TYR A 110 0.28 -37.58 10.60
C TYR A 110 0.59 -39.07 10.72
N LYS A 111 -0.09 -39.93 9.93
CA LYS A 111 0.14 -41.38 9.98
C LYS A 111 1.56 -41.76 9.57
N ASP A 112 2.09 -41.09 8.55
CA ASP A 112 3.43 -41.40 8.04
C ASP A 112 4.51 -40.84 8.96
N ILE A 113 4.28 -39.66 9.52
CA ILE A 113 5.14 -39.08 10.56
C ILE A 113 5.20 -40.01 11.77
N PHE A 114 4.05 -40.46 12.29
CA PHE A 114 4.03 -41.34 13.46
C PHE A 114 4.64 -42.71 13.20
N LYS A 115 4.44 -43.30 12.01
CA LYS A 115 5.13 -44.54 11.61
C LYS A 115 6.64 -44.37 11.59
N PHE A 116 7.12 -43.26 11.02
CA PHE A 116 8.54 -42.94 10.98
C PHE A 116 9.10 -42.77 12.40
N VAL A 117 8.42 -42.00 13.26
CA VAL A 117 8.81 -41.81 14.66
C VAL A 117 8.85 -43.14 15.43
N SER A 118 7.88 -44.02 15.20
CA SER A 118 7.82 -45.34 15.86
C SER A 118 8.97 -46.27 15.48
N SER A 119 9.63 -46.03 14.35
CA SER A 119 10.78 -46.83 13.89
C SER A 119 12.11 -46.42 14.52
N LEU A 120 12.13 -45.35 15.32
CA LEU A 120 13.34 -44.78 15.89
C LEU A 120 13.51 -45.20 17.36
N GLU A 121 14.69 -45.72 17.69
CA GLU A 121 15.00 -46.20 19.05
C GLU A 121 15.32 -45.06 20.04
N ASN A 122 15.90 -43.95 19.57
CA ASN A 122 16.30 -42.82 20.40
C ASN A 122 16.00 -41.50 19.71
N LEU A 123 15.28 -40.60 20.41
CA LEU A 123 14.97 -39.26 19.94
C LEU A 123 15.67 -38.23 20.83
N SER A 124 16.47 -37.34 20.22
CA SER A 124 17.00 -36.16 20.90
C SER A 124 15.90 -35.13 21.15
N ASP A 125 16.14 -34.19 22.05
CA ASP A 125 15.25 -33.06 22.34
C ASP A 125 14.95 -32.23 21.08
N ILE A 126 15.97 -31.99 20.24
CA ILE A 126 15.84 -31.28 18.97
C ILE A 126 14.95 -32.06 17.98
N MET A 127 15.13 -33.38 17.89
CA MET A 127 14.28 -34.22 17.03
C MET A 127 12.81 -34.17 17.46
N ILE A 128 12.55 -34.18 18.78
CA ILE A 128 11.18 -34.08 19.31
C ILE A 128 10.55 -32.74 18.96
N ALA A 129 11.26 -31.62 19.15
CA ALA A 129 10.77 -30.30 18.78
C ALA A 129 10.46 -30.22 17.26
N ALA A 130 11.33 -30.79 16.42
CA ALA A 130 11.13 -30.83 14.97
C ALA A 130 9.91 -31.67 14.56
N ILE A 131 9.63 -32.78 15.26
CA ILE A 131 8.42 -33.60 15.03
C ILE A 131 7.16 -32.76 15.30
N PHE A 132 7.09 -32.05 16.44
CA PHE A 132 5.95 -31.19 16.75
C PHE A 132 5.79 -30.07 15.72
N GLN A 133 6.90 -29.46 15.27
CA GLN A 133 6.85 -28.44 14.23
C GLN A 133 6.28 -28.99 12.92
N ARG A 134 6.72 -30.19 12.48
CA ARG A 134 6.21 -30.82 11.26
C ARG A 134 4.73 -31.18 11.37
N LEU A 135 4.28 -31.67 12.54
CA LEU A 135 2.86 -31.92 12.80
C LEU A 135 2.04 -30.62 12.65
N GLY A 136 2.54 -29.50 13.18
CA GLY A 136 1.89 -28.19 13.00
C GLY A 136 1.81 -27.73 11.55
N GLU A 137 2.85 -27.97 10.76
CA GLU A 137 2.86 -27.63 9.32
C GLU A 137 1.83 -28.45 8.52
N VAL A 138 1.74 -29.75 8.78
CA VAL A 138 0.75 -30.62 8.13
C VAL A 138 -0.68 -30.18 8.47
N GLN A 139 -0.93 -29.74 9.71
CA GLN A 139 -2.23 -29.19 10.11
C GLN A 139 -2.64 -27.96 9.30
N LEU A 140 -1.67 -27.07 9.00
CA LEU A 140 -1.92 -25.84 8.24
C LEU A 140 -2.16 -26.09 6.75
N GLN A 141 -1.59 -27.17 6.19
CA GLN A 141 -1.72 -27.51 4.78
C GLN A 141 -3.04 -28.22 4.45
N ASP A 142 -3.60 -28.97 5.40
CA ASP A 142 -4.80 -29.78 5.18
C ASP A 142 -6.07 -29.07 5.69
N SER A 143 -6.47 -28.01 4.97
CA SER A 143 -7.68 -27.22 5.25
C SER A 143 -9.01 -28.01 5.19
N SER A 144 -8.95 -29.29 4.80
CA SER A 144 -10.10 -30.19 4.63
C SER A 144 -10.32 -31.16 5.81
N MET A 145 -9.36 -31.30 6.72
CA MET A 145 -9.43 -32.27 7.81
C MET A 145 -9.97 -31.68 9.11
N LYS A 146 -11.10 -32.26 9.54
CA LYS A 146 -11.76 -32.00 10.81
C LYS A 146 -11.02 -32.72 11.94
N SER A 147 -10.77 -31.93 12.99
CA SER A 147 -10.45 -32.26 14.39
C SER A 147 -8.97 -32.38 14.81
N PRO A 148 -8.41 -31.33 15.46
CA PRO A 148 -7.22 -31.44 16.32
C PRO A 148 -7.33 -32.56 17.37
N GLU A 149 -8.56 -32.91 17.76
CA GLU A 149 -8.88 -33.95 18.74
C GLU A 149 -8.26 -35.32 18.39
N LEU A 150 -8.25 -35.74 17.12
CA LEU A 150 -7.68 -37.03 16.70
C LEU A 150 -6.15 -37.07 16.83
N LEU A 151 -5.47 -35.92 16.70
CA LEU A 151 -4.03 -35.82 16.95
C LEU A 151 -3.75 -35.97 18.45
N MET A 152 -4.53 -35.27 19.28
CA MET A 152 -4.36 -35.28 20.74
C MET A 152 -4.63 -36.65 21.36
N GLU A 153 -5.45 -37.48 20.72
CA GLU A 153 -5.75 -38.83 21.18
C GLU A 153 -4.65 -39.87 20.86
N ASN A 154 -3.73 -39.57 19.94
CA ASN A 154 -2.69 -40.50 19.49
C ASN A 154 -1.67 -40.84 20.61
N ASP A 155 -1.39 -42.12 20.81
CA ASP A 155 -0.48 -42.59 21.88
C ASP A 155 0.96 -42.12 21.69
N ILE A 156 1.46 -42.05 20.44
CA ILE A 156 2.81 -41.57 20.15
C ILE A 156 2.89 -40.09 20.48
N PHE A 157 1.90 -39.29 20.07
CA PHE A 157 1.81 -37.87 20.43
C PHE A 157 1.81 -37.67 21.95
N LYS A 158 0.94 -38.39 22.69
CA LYS A 158 0.90 -38.35 24.16
C LYS A 158 2.23 -38.75 24.80
N SER A 159 2.90 -39.78 24.29
CA SER A 159 4.21 -40.21 24.80
C SER A 159 5.30 -39.16 24.60
N LEU A 160 5.30 -38.47 23.45
CA LEU A 160 6.23 -37.36 23.18
C LEU A 160 5.96 -36.16 24.10
N CYS A 161 4.68 -35.83 24.32
CA CYS A 161 4.28 -34.79 25.27
C CYS A 161 4.74 -35.10 26.70
N LEU A 162 4.50 -36.33 27.18
CA LEU A 162 4.94 -36.78 28.50
C LEU A 162 6.47 -36.78 28.64
N LYS A 163 7.20 -37.08 27.56
CA LYS A 163 8.66 -37.03 27.54
C LYS A 163 9.15 -35.58 27.70
N LEU A 164 8.59 -34.63 26.95
CA LEU A 164 8.92 -33.21 27.09
C LEU A 164 8.60 -32.66 28.49
N GLU A 165 7.48 -33.09 29.09
CA GLU A 165 7.07 -32.65 30.42
C GLU A 165 8.09 -33.10 31.49
N LYS A 166 8.48 -34.38 31.46
CA LYS A 166 9.43 -34.98 32.41
C LYS A 166 10.87 -34.51 32.23
N GLU A 167 11.29 -34.27 30.99
CA GLU A 167 12.66 -33.90 30.64
C GLU A 167 12.82 -32.38 30.44
N SER A 168 11.82 -31.57 30.80
CA SER A 168 11.77 -30.12 30.55
C SER A 168 13.03 -29.37 31.02
N THR A 169 13.58 -29.69 32.19
CA THR A 169 14.81 -29.08 32.73
C THR A 169 16.09 -29.50 31.98
N LEU A 170 16.04 -30.61 31.23
CA LEU A 170 17.17 -31.16 30.48
C LEU A 170 17.19 -30.71 29.01
N LEU A 171 16.11 -30.08 28.53
CA LEU A 171 16.01 -29.58 27.17
C LEU A 171 17.07 -28.51 26.90
N SER A 172 17.62 -28.49 25.69
CA SER A 172 18.36 -27.32 25.20
C SER A 172 17.42 -26.13 24.98
N ASP A 173 17.95 -24.89 25.05
CA ASP A 173 17.14 -23.68 24.81
C ASP A 173 16.38 -23.73 23.47
N PRO A 174 17.01 -24.13 22.34
CA PRO A 174 16.30 -24.24 21.08
C PRO A 174 15.20 -25.30 21.10
N ALA A 175 15.41 -26.45 21.76
CA ALA A 175 14.38 -27.48 21.87
C ALA A 175 13.19 -26.99 22.70
N LEU A 176 13.46 -26.33 23.83
CA LEU A 176 12.43 -25.76 24.71
C LEU A 176 11.52 -24.77 23.97
N VAL A 177 12.11 -23.73 23.35
CA VAL A 177 11.32 -22.66 22.72
C VAL A 177 10.63 -23.13 21.44
N ASN A 178 11.25 -24.01 20.65
CA ASN A 178 10.61 -24.54 19.44
C ASN A 178 9.49 -25.52 19.77
N SER A 179 9.64 -26.35 20.80
CA SER A 179 8.54 -27.19 21.29
C SER A 179 7.37 -26.34 21.77
N LEU A 180 7.63 -25.30 22.57
CA LEU A 180 6.57 -24.39 23.03
C LEU A 180 5.86 -23.70 21.85
N ASN A 181 6.62 -23.19 20.87
CA ASN A 181 6.07 -22.56 19.67
C ASN A 181 5.19 -23.54 18.86
N ALA A 182 5.69 -24.75 18.63
CA ALA A 182 4.98 -25.78 17.88
C ALA A 182 3.68 -26.21 18.58
N LEU A 183 3.73 -26.46 19.89
CA LEU A 183 2.56 -26.83 20.69
C LEU A 183 1.51 -25.70 20.74
N THR A 184 1.95 -24.45 20.76
CA THR A 184 1.06 -23.28 20.67
C THR A 184 0.35 -23.22 19.31
N LYS A 185 1.07 -23.50 18.21
CA LYS A 185 0.51 -23.57 16.85
C LYS A 185 -0.43 -24.75 16.64
N LEU A 186 -0.19 -25.86 17.35
CA LEU A 186 -1.09 -27.02 17.41
C LEU A 186 -2.33 -26.78 18.28
N HIS A 187 -2.49 -25.59 18.86
CA HIS A 187 -3.59 -25.22 19.74
C HIS A 187 -3.73 -26.13 20.97
N MET A 188 -2.61 -26.55 21.55
CA MET A 188 -2.58 -27.20 22.87
C MET A 188 -3.21 -26.29 23.93
N ASP A 189 -3.91 -26.88 24.90
CA ASP A 189 -4.49 -26.15 26.02
C ASP A 189 -3.38 -25.41 26.81
N PRO A 190 -3.41 -24.07 26.88
CA PRO A 190 -2.44 -23.29 27.65
C PRO A 190 -2.40 -23.67 29.15
N CYS A 191 -3.50 -24.22 29.68
CA CYS A 191 -3.61 -24.66 31.07
C CYS A 191 -3.08 -26.09 31.30
N SER A 192 -2.64 -26.80 30.26
CA SER A 192 -2.11 -28.16 30.40
C SER A 192 -0.79 -28.18 31.18
N ALA A 193 -0.54 -29.28 31.90
CA ALA A 193 0.67 -29.46 32.71
C ALA A 193 1.96 -29.28 31.88
N LEU A 194 2.00 -29.85 30.68
CA LEU A 194 3.10 -29.66 29.73
C LEU A 194 3.35 -28.18 29.41
N MET A 195 2.32 -27.43 29.03
CA MET A 195 2.47 -26.01 28.67
C MET A 195 2.94 -25.18 29.87
N ALA A 196 2.37 -25.41 31.06
CA ALA A 196 2.80 -24.77 32.29
C ALA A 196 4.27 -25.10 32.65
N CYS A 197 4.70 -26.35 32.48
CA CYS A 197 6.09 -26.76 32.68
C CYS A 197 7.05 -26.05 31.72
N LEU A 198 6.74 -26.00 30.43
CA LEU A 198 7.58 -25.36 29.42
C LEU A 198 7.66 -23.83 29.62
N VAL A 199 6.54 -23.17 29.99
CA VAL A 199 6.53 -21.74 30.31
C VAL A 199 7.34 -21.45 31.57
N SER A 200 7.17 -22.24 32.63
CA SER A 200 7.91 -22.08 33.90
C SER A 200 9.42 -22.25 33.68
N GLU A 201 9.84 -23.30 32.96
CA GLU A 201 11.25 -23.49 32.61
C GLU A 201 11.78 -22.33 31.74
N SER A 202 10.99 -21.86 30.78
CA SER A 202 11.35 -20.70 29.95
C SER A 202 11.53 -19.44 30.80
N GLN A 203 10.69 -19.22 31.81
CA GLN A 203 10.81 -18.10 32.75
C GLN A 203 12.11 -18.19 33.55
N GLN A 204 12.45 -19.36 34.10
CA GLN A 204 13.71 -19.53 34.85
C GLN A 204 14.95 -19.26 34.00
N ARG A 205 14.93 -19.66 32.72
CA ARG A 205 16.05 -19.38 31.79
C ARG A 205 16.12 -17.92 31.38
N LEU A 206 14.96 -17.30 31.22
CA LEU A 206 14.86 -15.86 30.96
C LEU A 206 15.41 -15.07 32.16
N GLU A 207 15.12 -15.46 33.40
CA GLU A 207 15.67 -14.83 34.62
C GLU A 207 17.21 -14.95 34.70
N LYS A 208 17.80 -16.02 34.17
CA LYS A 208 19.26 -16.19 34.06
C LYS A 208 19.90 -15.32 32.98
N GLY A 209 19.13 -14.87 31.99
CA GLY A 209 19.60 -13.97 30.92
C GLY A 209 20.63 -14.57 29.96
N GLN A 210 20.60 -15.89 29.74
CA GLN A 210 21.59 -16.62 28.93
C GLN A 210 21.09 -17.04 27.54
N MET A 211 19.83 -16.74 27.21
CA MET A 211 19.22 -17.15 25.94
C MET A 211 19.72 -16.29 24.78
N THR A 212 19.88 -16.91 23.61
CA THR A 212 20.24 -16.20 22.36
C THR A 212 19.08 -15.35 21.86
N ILE A 213 19.37 -14.34 21.02
CA ILE A 213 18.35 -13.45 20.42
C ILE A 213 17.31 -14.26 19.64
N THR A 214 17.75 -15.25 18.86
CA THR A 214 16.86 -16.16 18.14
C THR A 214 15.88 -16.87 19.08
N ASN A 215 16.37 -17.43 20.19
CA ASN A 215 15.52 -18.14 21.14
C ASN A 215 14.57 -17.18 21.88
N LEU A 216 15.03 -15.98 22.22
CA LEU A 216 14.21 -14.92 22.79
C LEU A 216 13.07 -14.49 21.86
N CYS A 217 13.34 -14.34 20.56
CA CYS A 217 12.33 -13.99 19.56
C CYS A 217 11.27 -15.08 19.39
N ILE A 218 11.69 -16.36 19.31
CA ILE A 218 10.80 -17.52 19.20
C ILE A 218 9.93 -17.65 20.47
N LEU A 219 10.53 -17.48 21.64
CA LEU A 219 9.81 -17.48 22.91
C LEU A 219 8.78 -16.35 22.95
N GLY A 220 9.15 -15.13 22.54
CA GLY A 220 8.24 -13.99 22.49
C GLY A 220 7.04 -14.22 21.58
N GLU A 221 7.24 -14.80 20.39
CA GLU A 221 6.16 -15.19 19.48
C GLU A 221 5.24 -16.25 20.11
N SER A 222 5.82 -17.23 20.79
CA SER A 222 5.08 -18.32 21.44
C SER A 222 4.19 -17.80 22.57
N LEU A 223 4.75 -17.01 23.50
CA LEU A 223 4.02 -16.42 24.62
C LEU A 223 2.93 -15.45 24.14
N PHE A 224 3.20 -14.67 23.11
CA PHE A 224 2.18 -13.78 22.51
C PHE A 224 0.98 -14.58 21.97
N ASN A 225 1.24 -15.69 21.28
CA ASN A 225 0.20 -16.54 20.71
C ASN A 225 -0.60 -17.33 21.75
N LEU A 226 -0.03 -17.60 22.93
CA LEU A 226 -0.72 -18.24 24.05
C LEU A 226 -1.81 -17.37 24.68
N GLY A 227 -1.73 -16.04 24.54
CA GLY A 227 -2.78 -15.12 24.98
C GLY A 227 -2.95 -15.00 26.51
N GLY A 228 -1.95 -15.40 27.30
CA GLY A 228 -1.96 -15.38 28.76
C GLY A 228 -1.54 -14.05 29.42
N PRO A 229 -1.51 -13.96 30.76
CA PRO A 229 -1.15 -12.77 31.53
C PRO A 229 0.36 -12.45 31.56
N GLU A 230 1.19 -13.18 30.80
CA GLU A 230 2.67 -13.16 30.78
C GLU A 230 3.30 -11.88 30.20
N HIS A 231 2.64 -10.74 30.35
CA HIS A 231 3.11 -9.43 29.93
C HIS A 231 4.48 -9.09 30.50
N ALA A 232 4.79 -9.57 31.71
CA ALA A 232 6.08 -9.38 32.35
C ALA A 232 7.21 -10.14 31.63
N MET A 233 6.97 -11.38 31.19
CA MET A 233 7.96 -12.16 30.45
C MET A 233 8.22 -11.56 29.07
N LEU A 234 7.17 -11.13 28.37
CA LEU A 234 7.30 -10.45 27.07
C LEU A 234 8.12 -9.14 27.20
N GLU A 235 7.86 -8.34 28.23
CA GLU A 235 8.64 -7.11 28.51
C GLU A 235 10.09 -7.44 28.86
N GLN A 236 10.34 -8.50 29.66
CA GLN A 236 11.68 -8.96 30.02
C GLN A 236 12.47 -9.47 28.80
N ILE A 237 11.83 -10.21 27.88
CA ILE A 237 12.43 -10.65 26.61
C ILE A 237 12.92 -9.44 25.81
N MET A 238 12.06 -8.43 25.64
CA MET A 238 12.42 -7.26 24.85
C MET A 238 13.49 -6.39 25.53
N ASN A 239 13.47 -6.29 26.86
CA ASN A 239 14.52 -5.61 27.62
C ASN A 239 15.88 -6.29 27.44
N GLN A 240 15.91 -7.63 27.42
CA GLN A 240 17.13 -8.38 27.14
C GLN A 240 17.64 -8.14 25.72
N ILE A 241 16.75 -8.22 24.72
CA ILE A 241 17.13 -7.91 23.33
C ILE A 241 17.69 -6.48 23.23
N GLN A 242 17.02 -5.49 23.82
CA GLN A 242 17.46 -4.09 23.81
C GLN A 242 18.81 -3.86 24.51
N SER A 243 19.18 -4.71 25.48
CA SER A 243 20.46 -4.62 26.18
C SER A 243 21.66 -5.11 25.36
N THR A 244 21.42 -5.84 24.26
CA THR A 244 22.47 -6.32 23.37
C THR A 244 22.87 -5.26 22.33
N ASN A 245 24.09 -5.38 21.79
CA ASN A 245 24.58 -4.48 20.75
C ASN A 245 24.14 -4.96 19.37
N VAL A 246 23.45 -4.09 18.63
CA VAL A 246 22.93 -4.39 17.28
C VAL A 246 24.05 -4.73 16.29
N GLU A 247 25.26 -4.20 16.51
CA GLU A 247 26.43 -4.45 15.67
C GLU A 247 26.93 -5.90 15.70
N ASP A 248 26.63 -6.62 16.79
CA ASP A 248 27.02 -8.02 16.97
C ASP A 248 26.00 -9.00 16.35
N TRP A 249 24.86 -8.49 15.87
CA TRP A 249 23.74 -9.32 15.40
C TRP A 249 23.96 -9.83 14.00
N LYS A 250 23.54 -11.07 13.75
CA LYS A 250 23.39 -11.58 12.38
C LYS A 250 22.20 -10.94 11.69
N VAL A 251 22.22 -10.92 10.35
CA VAL A 251 21.10 -10.39 9.54
C VAL A 251 19.79 -11.11 9.86
N GLU A 252 19.85 -12.41 10.08
CA GLU A 252 18.68 -13.22 10.44
C GLU A 252 18.09 -12.85 11.80
N GLU A 253 18.96 -12.58 12.79
CA GLU A 253 18.55 -12.15 14.12
C GLU A 253 17.88 -10.78 14.05
N MET A 254 18.46 -9.84 13.29
CA MET A 254 17.86 -8.53 13.06
C MET A 254 16.46 -8.64 12.44
N VAL A 255 16.28 -9.50 11.43
CA VAL A 255 14.98 -9.72 10.78
C VAL A 255 13.97 -10.36 11.75
N LEU A 256 14.42 -11.30 12.60
CA LEU A 256 13.58 -11.86 13.65
C LEU A 256 13.13 -10.79 14.64
N VAL A 257 14.04 -9.92 15.10
CA VAL A 257 13.68 -8.83 16.02
C VAL A 257 12.71 -7.83 15.39
N TYR A 258 12.85 -7.49 14.10
CA TYR A 258 11.86 -6.68 13.38
C TYR A 258 10.47 -7.31 13.45
N ARG A 259 10.37 -8.63 13.22
CA ARG A 259 9.09 -9.36 13.29
C ARG A 259 8.55 -9.44 14.71
N THR A 260 9.40 -9.69 15.69
CA THR A 260 9.03 -9.76 17.11
C THR A 260 8.51 -8.41 17.61
N LEU A 261 9.15 -7.29 17.20
CA LEU A 261 8.69 -5.94 17.55
C LEU A 261 7.27 -5.65 17.04
N GLN A 262 6.84 -6.22 15.90
CA GLN A 262 5.47 -6.05 15.40
C GLN A 262 4.41 -6.54 16.40
N LEU A 263 4.73 -7.55 17.22
CA LEU A 263 3.83 -8.10 18.24
C LEU A 263 3.52 -7.08 19.36
N TYR A 264 4.37 -6.06 19.51
CA TYR A 264 4.25 -5.04 20.56
C TYR A 264 3.62 -3.73 20.04
N VAL A 265 3.28 -3.65 18.75
CA VAL A 265 2.65 -2.44 18.19
C VAL A 265 1.26 -2.23 18.83
N GLY A 266 1.01 -0.99 19.27
CA GLY A 266 -0.16 -0.63 20.08
C GLY A 266 -0.02 -0.87 21.58
N ARG A 267 1.09 -1.48 22.06
CA ARG A 267 1.38 -1.74 23.49
C ARG A 267 2.78 -1.25 23.87
N LYS A 268 2.89 -0.13 24.61
CA LYS A 268 4.17 0.40 25.13
C LYS A 268 5.32 0.44 24.10
N MET A 269 5.04 0.54 22.79
CA MET A 269 6.05 0.55 21.72
C MET A 269 7.09 1.68 21.91
N ASP A 270 6.69 2.75 22.60
CA ASP A 270 7.56 3.85 22.98
C ASP A 270 8.82 3.39 23.77
N LEU A 271 8.73 2.28 24.53
CA LEU A 271 9.86 1.72 25.27
C LEU A 271 10.96 1.17 24.34
N PHE A 272 10.56 0.61 23.20
CA PHE A 272 11.48 -0.08 22.27
C PHE A 272 11.84 0.77 21.06
N ARG A 273 11.36 2.03 20.99
CA ARG A 273 11.66 2.95 19.88
C ARG A 273 13.16 3.21 19.73
N SER A 274 13.91 3.25 20.83
CA SER A 274 15.37 3.40 20.76
C SER A 274 16.06 2.22 20.09
N LEU A 275 15.55 0.99 20.31
CA LEU A 275 16.08 -0.21 19.67
C LEU A 275 15.78 -0.18 18.17
N LEU A 276 14.53 0.11 17.79
CA LEU A 276 14.12 0.22 16.39
C LEU A 276 14.95 1.25 15.63
N ASN A 277 15.20 2.43 16.22
CA ASN A 277 16.04 3.45 15.61
C ASN A 277 17.50 2.98 15.40
N LYS A 278 18.08 2.25 16.37
CA LYS A 278 19.42 1.66 16.21
C LYS A 278 19.44 0.64 15.07
N MET A 279 18.44 -0.24 14.98
CA MET A 279 18.32 -1.23 13.92
C MET A 279 18.16 -0.58 12.54
N ASN A 280 17.31 0.45 12.43
CA ASN A 280 17.10 1.19 11.19
C ASN A 280 18.39 1.86 10.72
N ASN A 281 19.10 2.54 11.64
CA ASN A 281 20.37 3.19 11.34
C ASN A 281 21.46 2.20 10.92
N PHE A 282 21.53 1.03 11.58
CA PHE A 282 22.48 -0.01 11.21
C PHE A 282 22.17 -0.59 9.82
N ALA A 283 20.91 -0.93 9.54
CA ALA A 283 20.49 -1.41 8.21
C ALA A 283 20.72 -0.35 7.11
N GLU A 284 20.62 0.94 7.45
CA GLU A 284 20.92 2.05 6.54
C GLU A 284 22.44 2.19 6.28
N ALA A 285 23.26 2.20 7.33
CA ALA A 285 24.71 2.45 7.24
C ALA A 285 25.48 1.25 6.70
N GLU A 286 25.21 0.07 7.25
CA GLU A 286 25.88 -1.17 6.85
C GLU A 286 25.19 -1.76 5.63
N GLY A 287 25.94 -2.29 4.68
CA GLY A 287 25.42 -2.90 3.45
C GLY A 287 24.69 -4.22 3.68
N CYS A 288 23.76 -4.32 4.64
CA CYS A 288 22.99 -5.52 4.93
C CYS A 288 22.41 -6.11 3.64
N GLN A 289 22.92 -7.27 3.25
CA GLN A 289 22.45 -7.99 2.06
C GLN A 289 21.28 -8.87 2.48
N PHE A 290 20.09 -8.28 2.51
CA PHE A 290 18.88 -9.04 2.77
C PHE A 290 18.58 -9.98 1.61
N THR A 291 18.06 -11.17 1.89
CA THR A 291 17.41 -11.99 0.86
C THR A 291 16.08 -11.33 0.43
N PRO A 292 15.44 -11.78 -0.67
CA PRO A 292 14.11 -11.28 -1.05
C PRO A 292 13.09 -11.41 0.09
N LYS A 293 13.00 -12.60 0.69
CA LYS A 293 12.13 -12.89 1.85
C LYS A 293 12.40 -11.96 3.04
N GLN A 294 13.67 -11.74 3.37
CA GLN A 294 14.07 -10.82 4.45
C GLN A 294 13.73 -9.36 4.12
N THR A 295 13.96 -8.92 2.87
CA THR A 295 13.61 -7.57 2.40
C THR A 295 12.11 -7.32 2.54
N SER A 296 11.29 -8.28 2.10
CA SER A 296 9.84 -8.22 2.23
C SER A 296 9.39 -8.17 3.70
N ALA A 297 9.99 -8.99 4.57
CA ALA A 297 9.69 -9.01 6.00
C ALA A 297 10.04 -7.69 6.71
N VAL A 298 11.21 -7.11 6.43
CA VAL A 298 11.63 -5.83 7.02
C VAL A 298 10.71 -4.70 6.55
N LEU A 299 10.41 -4.61 5.25
CA LEU A 299 9.49 -3.61 4.70
C LEU A 299 8.09 -3.74 5.32
N SER A 300 7.60 -4.97 5.48
CA SER A 300 6.32 -5.24 6.15
C SER A 300 6.33 -4.79 7.61
N ALA A 301 7.44 -4.98 8.33
CA ALA A 301 7.61 -4.51 9.69
C ALA A 301 7.56 -2.98 9.78
N LEU A 302 8.29 -2.29 8.91
CA LEU A 302 8.32 -0.83 8.86
C LEU A 302 6.93 -0.22 8.62
N VAL A 303 6.12 -0.83 7.74
CA VAL A 303 4.72 -0.41 7.52
C VAL A 303 3.91 -0.51 8.80
N VAL A 304 4.02 -1.62 9.54
CA VAL A 304 3.27 -1.85 10.78
C VAL A 304 3.68 -0.86 11.88
N PHE A 305 4.94 -0.41 11.88
CA PHE A 305 5.42 0.60 12.83
C PHE A 305 5.01 2.04 12.48
N ASP A 306 4.56 2.29 11.24
CA ASP A 306 4.24 3.63 10.71
C ASP A 306 5.39 4.64 10.88
N GLU A 307 6.63 4.19 10.62
CA GLU A 307 7.83 4.97 10.88
C GLU A 307 8.06 6.07 9.86
N THR A 308 7.94 7.33 10.27
CA THR A 308 8.05 8.48 9.36
C THR A 308 9.49 8.92 9.06
N GLN A 309 10.49 8.44 9.81
CA GLN A 309 11.89 8.90 9.71
C GLN A 309 12.84 7.87 9.06
N VAL A 310 12.30 6.91 8.31
CA VAL A 310 13.10 5.81 7.69
C VAL A 310 13.31 5.99 6.19
N ASN A 311 13.07 7.18 5.63
CA ASN A 311 13.10 7.45 4.18
C ASN A 311 14.38 6.96 3.49
N LYS A 312 15.55 7.16 4.10
CA LYS A 312 16.84 6.72 3.54
C LYS A 312 16.95 5.19 3.46
N LEU A 313 16.56 4.51 4.54
CA LEU A 313 16.48 3.05 4.58
C LEU A 313 15.49 2.53 3.53
N ILE A 314 14.31 3.13 3.41
CA ILE A 314 13.31 2.76 2.40
C ILE A 314 13.86 2.90 0.98
N ILE A 315 14.54 4.01 0.66
CA ILE A 315 15.18 4.20 -0.65
C ILE A 315 16.24 3.12 -0.91
N LYS A 316 17.05 2.77 0.10
CA LYS A 316 18.06 1.71 -0.01
C LYS A 316 17.42 0.34 -0.25
N LEU A 317 16.38 0.00 0.50
CA LEU A 317 15.61 -1.24 0.33
C LEU A 317 14.88 -1.27 -1.01
N CYS A 318 14.42 -0.14 -1.54
CA CYS A 318 13.81 -0.03 -2.87
C CYS A 318 14.81 -0.34 -3.99
N LYS A 319 16.00 0.25 -3.93
CA LYS A 319 17.09 -0.07 -4.86
C LYS A 319 17.52 -1.53 -4.78
N HIS A 320 17.60 -2.06 -3.56
CA HIS A 320 17.88 -3.47 -3.34
C HIS A 320 16.79 -4.37 -3.96
N ALA A 321 15.51 -4.12 -3.66
CA ALA A 321 14.37 -4.86 -4.19
C ALA A 321 14.30 -4.84 -5.72
N SER A 322 14.76 -3.77 -6.37
CA SER A 322 14.83 -3.64 -7.83
C SER A 322 15.63 -4.78 -8.49
N CYS A 323 16.67 -5.26 -7.82
CA CYS A 323 17.50 -6.37 -8.30
C CYS A 323 16.85 -7.74 -8.11
N TYR A 324 15.83 -7.84 -7.24
CA TYR A 324 15.25 -9.11 -6.80
C TYR A 324 13.81 -9.33 -7.25
N ILE A 325 13.24 -8.43 -8.06
CA ILE A 325 11.86 -8.54 -8.58
C ILE A 325 11.50 -9.94 -9.10
N PRO A 326 12.33 -10.62 -9.93
CA PRO A 326 12.00 -11.95 -10.44
C PRO A 326 12.01 -13.08 -9.41
N TYR A 327 12.51 -12.83 -8.20
CA TYR A 327 12.72 -13.84 -7.15
C TYR A 327 11.72 -13.72 -5.99
N PHE A 328 10.89 -12.68 -5.97
CA PHE A 328 9.81 -12.59 -4.99
C PHE A 328 8.68 -13.54 -5.36
N THR A 329 8.12 -14.18 -4.34
CA THR A 329 6.79 -14.78 -4.41
C THR A 329 5.70 -13.70 -4.51
N ASP A 330 4.48 -14.10 -4.88
CA ASP A 330 3.34 -13.19 -4.97
C ASP A 330 3.09 -12.43 -3.65
N ASP A 331 3.09 -13.14 -2.51
CA ASP A 331 2.90 -12.52 -1.18
C ASP A 331 4.03 -11.56 -0.82
N GLU A 332 5.28 -11.93 -1.13
CA GLU A 332 6.43 -11.08 -0.87
C GLU A 332 6.40 -9.81 -1.71
N MET A 333 6.03 -9.93 -2.98
CA MET A 333 5.87 -8.80 -3.90
C MET A 333 4.76 -7.85 -3.41
N ILE A 334 3.62 -8.39 -2.97
CA ILE A 334 2.52 -7.60 -2.42
C ILE A 334 2.99 -6.78 -1.22
N ASN A 335 3.71 -7.39 -0.29
CA ASN A 335 4.26 -6.71 0.89
C ASN A 335 5.26 -5.60 0.53
N VAL A 336 6.14 -5.83 -0.46
CA VAL A 336 7.11 -4.84 -0.94
C VAL A 336 6.38 -3.63 -1.55
N LEU A 337 5.40 -3.88 -2.41
CA LEU A 337 4.61 -2.83 -3.05
C LEU A 337 3.75 -2.07 -2.03
N GLU A 338 3.17 -2.76 -1.05
CA GLU A 338 2.42 -2.13 0.05
C GLU A 338 3.30 -1.14 0.82
N ALA A 339 4.55 -1.53 1.13
CA ALA A 339 5.49 -0.64 1.80
C ALA A 339 5.85 0.58 0.95
N PHE A 340 6.09 0.41 -0.35
CA PHE A 340 6.39 1.56 -1.21
C PHE A 340 5.18 2.47 -1.43
N ILE A 341 3.97 1.93 -1.43
CA ILE A 341 2.73 2.72 -1.40
C ILE A 341 2.65 3.53 -0.10
N HIS A 342 2.85 2.88 1.06
CA HIS A 342 2.77 3.51 2.39
C HIS A 342 3.76 4.67 2.52
N PHE A 343 5.04 4.41 2.20
CA PHE A 343 6.11 5.40 2.32
C PHE A 343 6.23 6.35 1.14
N ARG A 344 5.32 6.25 0.16
CA ARG A 344 5.36 7.04 -1.09
C ARG A 344 6.70 6.94 -1.81
N CYS A 345 7.33 5.77 -1.77
CA CYS A 345 8.63 5.53 -2.37
C CYS A 345 8.47 5.11 -3.84
N SER A 346 9.01 5.92 -4.75
CA SER A 346 9.11 5.58 -6.16
C SER A 346 10.57 5.65 -6.61
N ASP A 347 11.07 4.58 -7.21
CA ASP A 347 12.39 4.53 -7.84
C ASP A 347 12.25 4.11 -9.31
N GLN A 348 13.03 4.74 -10.19
CA GLN A 348 12.97 4.47 -11.62
C GLN A 348 13.48 3.06 -11.95
N CYS A 349 14.57 2.61 -11.32
CA CYS A 349 15.11 1.27 -11.53
C CYS A 349 14.13 0.19 -11.05
N PHE A 350 13.44 0.44 -9.92
CA PHE A 350 12.39 -0.46 -9.45
C PHE A 350 11.25 -0.55 -10.47
N THR A 351 10.78 0.58 -10.98
CA THR A 351 9.69 0.64 -11.96
C THR A 351 10.06 -0.07 -13.27
N GLU A 352 11.28 0.15 -13.79
CA GLU A 352 11.78 -0.52 -15.00
C GLU A 352 11.96 -2.03 -14.82
N ALA A 353 12.39 -2.48 -13.63
CA ALA A 353 12.49 -3.89 -13.32
C ALA A 353 11.10 -4.54 -13.20
N LEU A 354 10.13 -3.82 -12.61
CA LEU A 354 8.75 -4.26 -12.50
C LEU A 354 8.09 -4.37 -13.88
N GLU A 355 8.34 -3.40 -14.77
CA GLU A 355 7.93 -3.43 -16.18
C GLU A 355 8.37 -4.70 -16.89
N LYS A 356 9.66 -5.04 -16.80
CA LYS A 356 10.22 -6.25 -17.43
C LYS A 356 9.63 -7.52 -16.85
N HIS A 357 9.33 -7.55 -15.55
CA HIS A 357 8.72 -8.70 -14.91
C HIS A 357 7.26 -8.88 -15.32
N VAL A 358 6.45 -7.82 -15.23
CA VAL A 358 5.01 -7.86 -15.54
C VAL A 358 4.78 -8.20 -17.00
N THR A 359 5.48 -7.53 -17.93
CA THR A 359 5.35 -7.80 -19.37
C THR A 359 5.62 -9.27 -19.73
N LYS A 360 6.50 -9.95 -18.99
CA LYS A 360 6.84 -11.36 -19.22
C LYS A 360 5.91 -12.34 -18.52
N PHE A 361 5.41 -12.00 -17.34
CA PHE A 361 4.73 -12.96 -16.45
C PHE A 361 3.28 -12.62 -16.10
N ALA A 362 2.71 -11.51 -16.60
CA ALA A 362 1.37 -11.06 -16.19
C ALA A 362 0.27 -12.14 -16.33
N PHE A 363 0.35 -13.04 -17.30
CA PHE A 363 -0.62 -14.14 -17.50
C PHE A 363 -0.57 -15.25 -16.44
N VAL A 364 0.54 -15.38 -15.71
CA VAL A 364 0.73 -16.43 -14.69
C VAL A 364 0.79 -15.89 -13.27
N MET A 365 0.91 -14.57 -13.09
CA MET A 365 0.92 -13.93 -11.78
C MET A 365 -0.46 -14.03 -11.11
N HIS A 366 -0.47 -14.12 -9.78
CA HIS A 366 -1.73 -14.13 -9.04
C HIS A 366 -2.48 -12.79 -9.22
N PRO A 367 -3.82 -12.78 -9.41
CA PRO A 367 -4.57 -11.54 -9.65
C PRO A 367 -4.43 -10.49 -8.54
N ASN A 368 -4.23 -10.90 -7.28
CA ASN A 368 -3.96 -9.97 -6.17
C ASN A 368 -2.63 -9.23 -6.36
N THR A 369 -1.60 -9.89 -6.89
CA THR A 369 -0.30 -9.27 -7.17
C THR A 369 -0.44 -8.22 -8.26
N ILE A 370 -1.15 -8.55 -9.34
CA ILE A 370 -1.45 -7.59 -10.42
C ILE A 370 -2.25 -6.39 -9.89
N SER A 371 -3.27 -6.65 -9.05
CA SER A 371 -4.09 -5.60 -8.46
C SER A 371 -3.24 -4.67 -7.56
N LYS A 372 -2.30 -5.23 -6.79
CA LYS A 372 -1.36 -4.45 -5.97
C LYS A 372 -0.38 -3.64 -6.83
N ILE A 373 0.12 -4.18 -7.95
CA ILE A 373 0.96 -3.45 -8.91
C ILE A 373 0.20 -2.26 -9.50
N MET A 374 -1.06 -2.47 -9.88
CA MET A 374 -1.94 -1.43 -10.40
C MET A 374 -2.25 -0.37 -9.34
N GLN A 375 -2.42 -0.78 -8.08
CA GLN A 375 -2.55 0.13 -6.94
C GLN A 375 -1.27 0.94 -6.69
N TYR A 376 -0.08 0.34 -6.81
CA TYR A 376 1.21 1.03 -6.71
C TYR A 376 1.32 2.13 -7.77
N CYS A 377 1.07 1.79 -9.04
CA CYS A 377 1.06 2.74 -10.15
C CYS A 377 0.06 3.88 -9.92
N SER A 378 -1.18 3.54 -9.54
CA SER A 378 -2.25 4.49 -9.28
C SER A 378 -1.93 5.44 -8.12
N THR A 379 -1.39 4.91 -7.02
CA THR A 379 -1.19 5.66 -5.78
C THR A 379 -0.02 6.62 -5.88
N LEU A 380 1.06 6.20 -6.53
CA LEU A 380 2.24 7.04 -6.78
C LEU A 380 2.16 7.82 -8.10
N CYS A 381 1.03 7.73 -8.82
CA CYS A 381 0.81 8.38 -10.10
C CYS A 381 1.88 8.03 -11.16
N ILE A 382 2.34 6.77 -11.17
CA ILE A 382 3.33 6.26 -12.12
C ILE A 382 2.59 5.65 -13.32
N LEU A 383 2.75 6.25 -14.50
CA LEU A 383 2.21 5.70 -15.74
C LEU A 383 3.27 4.90 -16.46
N SER A 384 3.20 3.57 -16.32
CA SER A 384 4.01 2.63 -17.09
C SER A 384 3.16 2.01 -18.20
N LYS A 385 3.34 2.48 -19.45
CA LYS A 385 2.62 1.92 -20.61
C LYS A 385 2.81 0.41 -20.75
N PRO A 386 4.03 -0.17 -20.59
CA PRO A 386 4.21 -1.62 -20.66
C PRO A 386 3.38 -2.39 -19.64
N ILE A 387 3.36 -1.94 -18.37
CA ILE A 387 2.55 -2.56 -17.31
C ILE A 387 1.06 -2.49 -17.66
N PHE A 388 0.56 -1.29 -17.99
CA PHE A 388 -0.86 -1.09 -18.27
C PHE A 388 -1.32 -1.87 -19.51
N ASN A 389 -0.47 -2.00 -20.53
CA ASN A 389 -0.80 -2.78 -21.72
C ASN A 389 -0.85 -4.28 -21.41
N ALA A 390 0.13 -4.80 -20.68
CA ALA A 390 0.15 -6.21 -20.28
C ALA A 390 -1.07 -6.55 -19.40
N VAL A 391 -1.40 -5.71 -18.42
CA VAL A 391 -2.58 -5.91 -17.55
C VAL A 391 -3.88 -5.81 -18.33
N ALA A 392 -4.01 -4.88 -19.28
CA ALA A 392 -5.21 -4.79 -20.12
C ALA A 392 -5.38 -6.05 -20.98
N GLU A 393 -4.29 -6.59 -21.53
CA GLU A 393 -4.30 -7.82 -22.31
C GLU A 393 -4.70 -9.02 -21.45
N THR A 394 -4.07 -9.22 -20.28
CA THR A 394 -4.43 -10.33 -19.38
C THR A 394 -5.84 -10.22 -18.86
N PHE A 395 -6.33 -9.01 -18.57
CA PHE A 395 -7.71 -8.78 -18.16
C PHE A 395 -8.70 -9.24 -19.23
N VAL A 396 -8.42 -8.99 -20.51
CA VAL A 396 -9.29 -9.46 -21.61
C VAL A 396 -9.39 -10.98 -21.66
N TYR A 397 -8.30 -11.71 -21.39
CA TYR A 397 -8.26 -13.16 -21.52
C TYR A 397 -8.61 -13.94 -20.25
N SER A 398 -8.34 -13.39 -19.07
CA SER A 398 -8.32 -14.16 -17.81
C SER A 398 -9.30 -13.65 -16.74
N ALA A 399 -9.95 -12.50 -16.94
CA ALA A 399 -10.74 -11.85 -15.90
C ALA A 399 -12.04 -12.59 -15.51
N ASP A 400 -12.44 -13.66 -16.21
CA ASP A 400 -13.65 -14.41 -15.88
C ASP A 400 -13.64 -15.00 -14.47
N ASN A 401 -12.45 -15.30 -13.94
CA ASN A 401 -12.27 -15.84 -12.59
C ASN A 401 -11.96 -14.76 -11.54
N PHE A 402 -11.97 -13.47 -11.91
CA PHE A 402 -11.64 -12.39 -10.96
C PHE A 402 -12.82 -12.07 -10.04
N THR A 403 -12.51 -11.65 -8.83
CA THR A 403 -13.48 -11.05 -7.91
C THR A 403 -13.81 -9.60 -8.32
N VAL A 404 -14.91 -9.05 -7.82
CA VAL A 404 -15.30 -7.65 -8.05
C VAL A 404 -14.18 -6.68 -7.63
N SER A 405 -13.59 -6.87 -6.44
CA SER A 405 -12.47 -6.04 -5.94
C SER A 405 -11.30 -6.02 -6.92
N GLN A 406 -10.90 -7.20 -7.42
CA GLN A 406 -9.80 -7.32 -8.38
C GLN A 406 -10.10 -6.61 -9.71
N ILE A 407 -11.35 -6.67 -10.19
CA ILE A 407 -11.77 -5.93 -11.39
C ILE A 407 -11.64 -4.43 -11.15
N VAL A 408 -12.15 -3.93 -10.03
CA VAL A 408 -12.11 -2.50 -9.69
C VAL A 408 -10.67 -2.01 -9.54
N GLU A 409 -9.85 -2.73 -8.77
CA GLU A 409 -8.44 -2.38 -8.50
C GLU A 409 -7.57 -2.35 -9.77
N GLN A 410 -7.86 -3.21 -10.75
CA GLN A 410 -7.12 -3.24 -12.02
C GLN A 410 -7.63 -2.22 -13.04
N VAL A 411 -8.92 -1.89 -13.05
CA VAL A 411 -9.52 -0.99 -14.06
C VAL A 411 -9.48 0.49 -13.65
N VAL A 412 -9.71 0.81 -12.37
CA VAL A 412 -9.72 2.21 -11.88
C VAL A 412 -8.44 3.01 -12.20
N PRO A 413 -7.23 2.42 -12.17
CA PRO A 413 -6.00 3.14 -12.49
C PRO A 413 -5.94 3.68 -13.92
N PHE A 414 -6.59 3.04 -14.90
CA PHE A 414 -6.64 3.53 -16.29
C PHE A 414 -7.31 4.90 -16.37
N GLY A 415 -8.44 5.08 -15.69
CA GLY A 415 -9.13 6.36 -15.58
C GLY A 415 -8.30 7.40 -14.84
N LYS A 416 -7.78 7.04 -13.66
CA LYS A 416 -7.02 7.96 -12.82
C LYS A 416 -5.78 8.52 -13.54
N LEU A 417 -5.03 7.66 -14.22
CA LEU A 417 -3.82 8.05 -14.95
C LEU A 417 -4.09 8.45 -16.40
N ASN A 418 -5.37 8.56 -16.80
CA ASN A 418 -5.78 9.01 -18.14
C ASN A 418 -5.10 8.22 -19.26
N TYR A 419 -5.15 6.90 -19.19
CA TYR A 419 -4.48 6.03 -20.16
C TYR A 419 -5.44 5.03 -20.79
N LEU A 420 -5.38 4.95 -22.12
CA LEU A 420 -6.06 3.93 -22.91
C LEU A 420 -5.02 3.00 -23.53
N PRO A 421 -5.10 1.68 -23.28
CA PRO A 421 -4.16 0.71 -23.86
C PRO A 421 -4.50 0.45 -25.35
N PRO A 422 -3.58 -0.13 -26.14
CA PRO A 422 -3.86 -0.55 -27.51
C PRO A 422 -5.04 -1.52 -27.64
N SER A 423 -5.28 -2.34 -26.61
CA SER A 423 -6.41 -3.28 -26.52
C SER A 423 -7.71 -2.65 -26.01
N ALA A 424 -7.79 -1.31 -25.90
CA ALA A 424 -8.92 -0.58 -25.31
C ALA A 424 -10.31 -1.05 -25.80
N PRO A 425 -10.58 -1.30 -27.10
CA PRO A 425 -11.90 -1.75 -27.53
C PRO A 425 -12.33 -3.08 -26.90
N SER A 426 -11.43 -4.05 -26.81
CA SER A 426 -11.70 -5.36 -26.19
C SER A 426 -11.73 -5.25 -24.67
N PHE A 427 -10.79 -4.49 -24.09
CA PHE A 427 -10.71 -4.25 -22.65
C PHE A 427 -11.97 -3.59 -22.10
N LEU A 428 -12.43 -2.48 -22.70
CA LEU A 428 -13.62 -1.76 -22.25
C LEU A 428 -14.90 -2.57 -22.45
N ARG A 429 -15.00 -3.34 -23.54
CA ARG A 429 -16.11 -4.28 -23.74
C ARG A 429 -16.15 -5.33 -22.63
N GLN A 430 -14.99 -5.81 -22.20
CA GLN A 430 -14.88 -6.78 -21.13
C GLN A 430 -15.29 -6.19 -19.78
N VAL A 431 -14.89 -4.95 -19.49
CA VAL A 431 -15.34 -4.19 -18.30
C VAL A 431 -16.87 -4.04 -18.31
N GLU A 432 -17.45 -3.59 -19.42
CA GLU A 432 -18.90 -3.45 -19.57
C GLU A 432 -19.64 -4.77 -19.35
N ARG A 433 -19.11 -5.87 -19.91
CA ARG A 433 -19.65 -7.22 -19.72
C ARG A 433 -19.71 -7.60 -18.24
N PHE A 434 -18.63 -7.39 -17.48
CA PHE A 434 -18.60 -7.73 -16.06
C PHE A 434 -19.52 -6.86 -15.21
N VAL A 435 -19.52 -5.56 -15.45
CA VAL A 435 -20.46 -4.65 -14.76
C VAL A 435 -21.89 -5.08 -15.02
N SER A 436 -22.23 -5.47 -16.26
CA SER A 436 -23.57 -5.94 -16.61
C SER A 436 -23.93 -7.27 -15.95
N MET A 437 -23.03 -8.26 -15.96
CA MET A 437 -23.30 -9.60 -15.44
C MET A 437 -23.34 -9.65 -13.90
N ARG A 438 -22.49 -8.86 -13.24
CA ARG A 438 -22.27 -8.92 -11.78
C ARG A 438 -22.71 -7.66 -11.05
N LEU A 439 -23.61 -6.87 -11.65
CA LEU A 439 -24.03 -5.55 -11.18
C LEU A 439 -24.52 -5.50 -9.71
N PHE A 440 -24.99 -6.62 -9.17
CA PHE A 440 -25.48 -6.74 -7.79
C PHE A 440 -24.42 -7.22 -6.80
N GLU A 441 -23.27 -7.70 -7.28
CA GLU A 441 -22.12 -8.10 -6.45
C GLU A 441 -21.21 -6.90 -6.10
N PHE A 442 -21.34 -5.78 -6.83
CA PHE A 442 -20.57 -4.58 -6.53
C PHE A 442 -21.11 -3.86 -5.30
N GLU A 443 -20.21 -3.49 -4.39
CA GLU A 443 -20.51 -2.46 -3.41
C GLU A 443 -20.80 -1.12 -4.12
N PRO A 444 -21.81 -0.34 -3.68
CA PRO A 444 -22.23 0.89 -4.38
C PRO A 444 -21.09 1.89 -4.64
N CYS A 445 -20.19 2.06 -3.68
CA CYS A 445 -19.04 2.96 -3.81
C CYS A 445 -17.99 2.42 -4.79
N GLU A 446 -17.79 1.10 -4.86
CA GLU A 446 -16.87 0.48 -5.80
C GLU A 446 -17.37 0.59 -7.24
N LEU A 447 -18.68 0.34 -7.45
CA LEU A 447 -19.32 0.57 -8.75
C LEU A 447 -19.18 2.03 -9.18
N LEU A 448 -19.46 2.97 -8.27
CA LEU A 448 -19.31 4.40 -8.57
C LEU A 448 -17.87 4.76 -8.94
N ASN A 449 -16.88 4.26 -8.20
CA ASN A 449 -15.46 4.48 -8.50
C ASN A 449 -15.05 3.92 -9.87
N LEU A 450 -15.52 2.72 -10.22
CA LEU A 450 -15.25 2.08 -11.50
C LEU A 450 -15.85 2.89 -12.66
N LEU A 451 -17.13 3.25 -12.57
CA LEU A 451 -17.83 4.01 -13.61
C LEU A 451 -17.31 5.45 -13.72
N HIS A 452 -16.93 6.06 -12.60
CA HIS A 452 -16.23 7.35 -12.58
C HIS A 452 -14.87 7.24 -13.28
N SER A 453 -14.10 6.16 -13.06
CA SER A 453 -12.85 5.92 -13.81
C SER A 453 -13.10 5.84 -15.32
N CYS A 454 -14.16 5.14 -15.76
CA CYS A 454 -14.50 5.01 -17.18
C CYS A 454 -14.71 6.37 -17.87
N ILE A 455 -15.42 7.32 -17.25
CA ILE A 455 -15.63 8.64 -17.87
C ILE A 455 -14.35 9.46 -18.01
N LEU A 456 -13.36 9.25 -17.13
CA LEU A 456 -12.07 9.95 -17.22
C LEU A 456 -11.34 9.59 -18.53
N ILE A 457 -11.49 8.34 -18.99
CA ILE A 457 -10.93 7.82 -20.26
C ILE A 457 -11.95 7.76 -21.40
N LYS A 458 -13.03 8.57 -21.33
CA LYS A 458 -14.05 8.69 -22.40
C LYS A 458 -14.83 7.40 -22.69
N CYS A 459 -14.97 6.53 -21.70
CA CYS A 459 -15.87 5.39 -21.74
C CYS A 459 -17.14 5.74 -20.95
N TYR A 460 -18.26 5.94 -21.65
CA TYR A 460 -19.48 6.48 -21.05
C TYR A 460 -20.43 5.36 -20.63
N PRO A 461 -20.73 5.22 -19.32
CA PRO A 461 -21.52 4.11 -18.79
C PRO A 461 -23.04 4.31 -18.96
N LEU A 462 -23.50 4.62 -20.18
CA LEU A 462 -24.89 5.01 -20.45
C LEU A 462 -25.90 3.93 -20.03
N ASN A 463 -25.54 2.66 -20.19
CA ASN A 463 -26.36 1.50 -19.82
C ASN A 463 -26.66 1.39 -18.31
N PHE A 464 -25.90 2.11 -17.47
CA PHE A 464 -26.01 2.03 -16.01
C PHE A 464 -26.57 3.31 -15.39
N THR A 465 -26.85 4.35 -16.19
CA THR A 465 -27.27 5.67 -15.70
C THR A 465 -28.60 5.64 -14.94
N GLU A 466 -29.58 4.88 -15.41
CA GLU A 466 -30.88 4.74 -14.72
C GLU A 466 -30.73 4.13 -13.32
N LYS A 467 -29.86 3.13 -13.16
CA LYS A 467 -29.55 2.55 -11.86
C LYS A 467 -28.77 3.54 -10.99
N LEU A 468 -27.72 4.15 -11.54
CA LEU A 468 -26.83 5.09 -10.84
C LEU A 468 -27.58 6.30 -10.26
N PHE A 469 -28.58 6.82 -10.98
CA PHE A 469 -29.36 7.97 -10.56
C PHE A 469 -30.71 7.58 -9.93
N SER A 470 -30.93 6.30 -9.66
CA SER A 470 -32.13 5.84 -8.97
C SER A 470 -32.13 6.32 -7.50
N PRO A 471 -33.30 6.70 -6.93
CA PRO A 471 -33.39 7.11 -5.53
C PRO A 471 -32.84 6.06 -4.55
N PHE A 472 -33.04 4.77 -4.88
CA PHE A 472 -32.56 3.65 -4.08
C PHE A 472 -31.02 3.61 -4.03
N PHE A 473 -30.35 3.64 -5.18
CA PHE A 473 -28.88 3.60 -5.23
C PHE A 473 -28.25 4.84 -4.56
N LEU A 474 -28.88 6.01 -4.73
CA LEU A 474 -28.44 7.24 -4.07
C LEU A 474 -28.60 7.16 -2.54
N GLN A 475 -29.59 6.43 -2.02
CA GLN A 475 -29.75 6.19 -0.59
C GLN A 475 -28.68 5.21 -0.07
N GLU A 476 -28.37 4.15 -0.82
CA GLU A 476 -27.29 3.21 -0.47
C GLU A 476 -25.92 3.90 -0.39
N LEU A 477 -25.63 4.80 -1.34
CA LEU A 477 -24.40 5.60 -1.35
C LEU A 477 -24.29 6.56 -0.15
N GLN A 478 -25.40 6.96 0.47
CA GLN A 478 -25.39 7.84 1.65
C GLN A 478 -25.16 7.09 2.96
N ALA A 479 -25.33 5.77 2.98
CA ALA A 479 -25.15 4.94 4.18
C ALA A 479 -23.67 4.61 4.48
N GLY A 480 -22.73 4.97 3.59
CA GLY A 480 -21.29 4.70 3.76
C GLY A 480 -20.37 5.77 3.16
N SER A 481 -19.09 5.72 3.55
CA SER A 481 -17.97 6.52 3.03
C SER A 481 -18.05 8.06 3.19
N SER A 482 -17.08 8.78 2.62
CA SER A 482 -17.03 10.25 2.60
C SER A 482 -18.05 10.81 1.59
N ARG A 483 -19.14 11.36 2.13
CA ARG A 483 -20.24 11.96 1.36
C ARG A 483 -19.77 12.97 0.30
N SER A 484 -18.71 13.73 0.56
CA SER A 484 -18.24 14.78 -0.35
C SER A 484 -17.67 14.21 -1.66
N LYS A 485 -16.85 13.15 -1.58
CA LYS A 485 -16.24 12.54 -2.76
C LYS A 485 -17.28 11.81 -3.61
N VAL A 486 -18.16 11.05 -2.97
CA VAL A 486 -19.27 10.35 -3.64
C VAL A 486 -20.13 11.34 -4.43
N LEU A 487 -20.56 12.43 -3.80
CA LEU A 487 -21.35 13.48 -4.47
C LEU A 487 -20.57 14.15 -5.61
N SER A 488 -19.27 14.36 -5.45
CA SER A 488 -18.42 14.93 -6.50
C SER A 488 -18.36 14.00 -7.72
N GLN A 489 -18.17 12.69 -7.51
CA GLN A 489 -18.15 11.70 -8.59
C GLN A 489 -19.51 11.59 -9.30
N LEU A 490 -20.60 11.57 -8.54
CA LEU A 490 -21.96 11.57 -9.10
C LEU A 490 -22.24 12.83 -9.93
N THR A 491 -21.87 13.99 -9.42
CA THR A 491 -22.02 15.27 -10.12
C THR A 491 -21.19 15.28 -11.41
N GLN A 492 -19.95 14.79 -11.37
CA GLN A 492 -19.10 14.74 -12.56
C GLN A 492 -19.61 13.72 -13.60
N LEU A 493 -20.10 12.56 -13.17
CA LEU A 493 -20.77 11.59 -14.05
C LEU A 493 -21.98 12.21 -14.73
N PHE A 494 -22.83 12.91 -13.96
CA PHE A 494 -23.99 13.62 -14.47
C PHE A 494 -23.59 14.67 -15.52
N LEU A 495 -22.59 15.51 -15.21
CA LEU A 495 -22.08 16.49 -16.16
C LEU A 495 -21.50 15.84 -17.42
N THR A 496 -20.79 14.72 -17.31
CA THR A 496 -20.28 14.00 -18.48
C THR A 496 -21.41 13.54 -19.39
N VAL A 497 -22.50 12.99 -18.85
CA VAL A 497 -23.65 12.59 -19.66
C VAL A 497 -24.28 13.81 -20.34
N GLN A 498 -24.40 14.95 -19.64
CA GLN A 498 -24.96 16.17 -20.20
C GLN A 498 -24.09 16.81 -21.29
N LEU A 499 -22.77 16.88 -21.07
CA LEU A 499 -21.85 17.62 -21.92
C LEU A 499 -21.31 16.74 -23.07
N GLU A 500 -21.00 15.48 -22.80
CA GLU A 500 -20.30 14.60 -23.75
C GLU A 500 -21.24 13.64 -24.49
N CYS A 501 -22.49 13.49 -24.03
CA CYS A 501 -23.50 12.63 -24.63
C CYS A 501 -24.80 13.40 -24.95
N PRO A 502 -24.78 14.42 -25.83
CA PRO A 502 -25.89 15.37 -26.03
C PRO A 502 -27.20 14.73 -26.51
N TYR A 503 -27.13 13.56 -27.14
CA TYR A 503 -28.32 12.83 -27.63
C TYR A 503 -28.99 11.97 -26.55
N TYR A 504 -28.36 11.80 -25.38
CA TYR A 504 -28.88 10.99 -24.29
C TYR A 504 -29.80 11.82 -23.37
N LYS A 505 -31.11 11.53 -23.41
CA LYS A 505 -32.14 12.38 -22.78
C LYS A 505 -32.42 12.11 -21.30
N ASN A 506 -31.70 11.18 -20.66
CA ASN A 506 -32.19 10.50 -19.46
C ASN A 506 -31.51 10.74 -18.10
N PRO A 507 -30.48 11.58 -17.89
CA PRO A 507 -29.97 11.75 -16.54
C PRO A 507 -30.79 12.81 -15.78
N ARG A 508 -31.40 12.43 -14.65
CA ARG A 508 -31.95 13.37 -13.67
C ARG A 508 -31.24 13.17 -12.34
N LEU A 509 -30.48 14.18 -11.91
CA LEU A 509 -29.86 14.22 -10.60
C LEU A 509 -30.39 15.43 -9.84
N LEU A 510 -31.02 15.20 -8.69
CA LEU A 510 -31.52 16.28 -7.81
C LEU A 510 -30.36 17.17 -7.35
N LEU A 511 -30.60 18.48 -7.23
CA LEU A 511 -29.57 19.45 -6.82
C LEU A 511 -28.98 19.13 -5.43
N ASP A 512 -29.77 18.55 -4.51
CA ASP A 512 -29.29 18.13 -3.18
C ASP A 512 -28.22 17.03 -3.25
N ASN A 513 -28.15 16.31 -4.38
CA ASN A 513 -27.16 15.29 -4.66
C ASN A 513 -26.03 15.80 -5.57
N GLN A 514 -25.95 17.12 -5.78
CA GLN A 514 -24.87 17.77 -6.52
C GLN A 514 -23.96 18.56 -5.59
N VAL A 515 -22.66 18.58 -5.92
CA VAL A 515 -21.72 19.46 -5.22
C VAL A 515 -21.81 20.87 -5.78
N LYS A 516 -21.62 21.87 -4.92
CA LYS A 516 -21.55 23.28 -5.37
C LYS A 516 -20.23 23.61 -6.07
N SER A 517 -19.17 22.88 -5.72
CA SER A 517 -17.84 22.99 -6.31
C SER A 517 -17.14 21.64 -6.22
N PHE A 518 -16.36 21.29 -7.23
CA PHE A 518 -15.48 20.12 -7.20
C PHE A 518 -14.25 20.32 -6.33
N TYR A 519 -13.97 21.57 -5.96
CA TYR A 519 -12.97 21.94 -4.97
C TYR A 519 -13.58 21.93 -3.56
N THR A 520 -13.24 20.93 -2.75
CA THR A 520 -13.72 20.77 -1.36
C THR A 520 -12.56 20.57 -0.38
N ARG A 521 -12.77 20.87 0.91
CA ARG A 521 -11.70 20.90 1.93
C ARG A 521 -11.10 19.54 2.29
N CYS A 522 -11.78 18.43 2.01
CA CYS A 522 -11.31 17.12 2.47
C CYS A 522 -11.06 16.11 1.35
N GLU A 523 -11.77 16.17 0.21
CA GLU A 523 -11.58 15.21 -0.90
C GLU A 523 -12.09 15.82 -2.21
N SER A 524 -11.23 16.62 -2.85
CA SER A 524 -11.56 17.28 -4.12
C SER A 524 -11.25 16.38 -5.31
N ILE A 525 -12.13 16.40 -6.31
CA ILE A 525 -11.85 15.82 -7.63
C ILE A 525 -11.17 16.83 -8.57
N GLU A 526 -10.90 18.05 -8.09
CA GLU A 526 -10.01 19.04 -8.68
C GLU A 526 -8.80 19.28 -7.77
N SER A 527 -7.63 19.55 -8.34
CA SER A 527 -6.44 19.91 -7.55
C SER A 527 -6.29 21.42 -7.40
N LYS A 528 -5.96 21.89 -6.20
CA LYS A 528 -5.50 23.28 -6.04
C LYS A 528 -4.15 23.43 -6.74
N VAL A 529 -3.98 24.49 -7.53
CA VAL A 529 -2.68 24.85 -8.08
C VAL A 529 -1.72 25.26 -6.96
N ASP A 530 -0.45 24.89 -7.12
CA ASP A 530 0.66 25.41 -6.31
C ASP A 530 0.64 26.95 -6.27
N LEU A 531 0.72 27.51 -5.06
CA LEU A 531 0.58 28.95 -4.85
C LEU A 531 1.72 29.74 -5.47
N HIS A 532 2.94 29.20 -5.49
CA HIS A 532 4.10 29.88 -6.05
C HIS A 532 4.01 29.93 -7.58
N LEU A 533 3.71 28.81 -8.23
CA LEU A 533 3.48 28.75 -9.68
C LEU A 533 2.33 29.69 -10.08
N PHE A 534 1.20 29.63 -9.37
CA PHE A 534 0.06 30.51 -9.61
C PHE A 534 0.45 31.99 -9.53
N ASN A 535 1.18 32.40 -8.49
CA ASN A 535 1.59 33.80 -8.32
C ASN A 535 2.57 34.26 -9.40
N ARG A 536 3.46 33.38 -9.89
CA ARG A 536 4.35 33.71 -11.02
C ARG A 536 3.56 33.93 -12.31
N VAL A 537 2.63 33.02 -12.64
CA VAL A 537 1.75 33.18 -13.82
C VAL A 537 0.91 34.44 -13.69
N LYS A 538 0.29 34.69 -12.52
CA LYS A 538 -0.49 35.90 -12.25
C LYS A 538 0.33 37.17 -12.47
N THR A 539 1.57 37.21 -11.97
CA THR A 539 2.47 38.35 -12.15
C THR A 539 2.83 38.56 -13.63
N GLY A 540 3.09 37.47 -14.36
CA GLY A 540 3.29 37.52 -15.81
C GLY A 540 2.07 38.06 -16.56
N MET A 541 0.86 37.61 -16.20
CA MET A 541 -0.39 38.10 -16.80
C MET A 541 -0.65 39.58 -16.51
N ILE A 542 -0.33 40.08 -15.30
CA ILE A 542 -0.38 41.52 -15.00
C ILE A 542 0.62 42.29 -15.87
N GLY A 543 1.83 41.74 -16.05
CA GLY A 543 2.83 42.35 -16.93
C GLY A 543 2.39 42.37 -18.41
N LEU A 544 1.70 41.33 -18.86
CA LEU A 544 1.23 41.17 -20.23
C LEU A 544 0.03 42.06 -20.55
N LEU A 545 -0.98 42.07 -19.68
CA LEU A 545 -2.23 42.82 -19.87
C LEU A 545 -2.19 44.23 -19.28
N GLY A 546 -1.08 44.59 -18.63
CA GLY A 546 -0.88 45.88 -17.95
C GLY A 546 -1.63 46.06 -16.63
N SER A 547 -2.65 45.24 -16.33
CA SER A 547 -3.43 45.36 -15.09
C SER A 547 -4.25 44.09 -14.77
N GLN A 548 -4.47 43.84 -13.48
CA GLN A 548 -5.36 42.78 -12.99
C GLN A 548 -6.83 42.97 -13.42
N LYS A 549 -7.25 44.19 -13.80
CA LYS A 549 -8.64 44.48 -14.19
C LYS A 549 -9.13 43.72 -15.44
N TYR A 550 -8.22 43.10 -16.19
CA TYR A 550 -8.49 42.41 -17.45
C TYR A 550 -8.67 40.89 -17.31
N PHE A 551 -8.47 40.33 -16.11
CA PHE A 551 -8.68 38.91 -15.88
C PHE A 551 -9.14 38.63 -14.45
N ALA A 552 -9.95 37.59 -14.30
CA ALA A 552 -10.38 37.07 -13.00
C ALA A 552 -9.56 35.81 -12.66
N TYR A 553 -9.49 35.45 -11.38
CA TYR A 553 -8.82 34.22 -10.95
C TYR A 553 -9.69 33.46 -9.95
N ASN A 554 -9.48 32.14 -9.85
CA ASN A 554 -10.29 31.22 -9.05
C ASN A 554 -11.79 31.34 -9.35
N VAL A 555 -12.15 31.40 -10.63
CA VAL A 555 -13.53 31.60 -11.07
C VAL A 555 -14.32 30.29 -10.97
N LEU A 556 -15.35 30.27 -10.14
CA LEU A 556 -16.27 29.13 -10.06
C LEU A 556 -17.28 29.20 -11.21
N THR A 557 -17.28 28.16 -12.03
CA THR A 557 -18.25 28.01 -13.12
C THR A 557 -19.61 27.54 -12.62
N PRO A 558 -20.71 27.79 -13.37
CA PRO A 558 -22.01 27.18 -13.09
C PRO A 558 -22.00 25.65 -13.11
N TYR A 559 -20.96 25.04 -13.68
CA TYR A 559 -20.74 23.60 -13.80
C TYR A 559 -19.74 23.07 -12.75
N HIS A 560 -19.59 23.77 -11.63
CA HIS A 560 -18.86 23.37 -10.42
C HIS A 560 -17.33 23.28 -10.54
N TYR A 561 -16.77 23.48 -11.73
CA TYR A 561 -15.31 23.60 -11.95
C TYR A 561 -14.79 24.96 -11.52
N THR A 562 -13.54 24.98 -11.06
CA THR A 562 -12.82 26.22 -10.69
C THR A 562 -11.77 26.54 -11.75
N ILE A 563 -11.87 27.67 -12.43
CA ILE A 563 -10.88 28.13 -13.42
C ILE A 563 -9.78 28.92 -12.71
N ASP A 564 -8.51 28.62 -12.98
CA ASP A 564 -7.38 29.28 -12.31
C ASP A 564 -7.31 30.77 -12.73
N ILE A 565 -7.37 31.07 -14.03
CA ILE A 565 -7.51 32.44 -14.58
C ILE A 565 -8.55 32.45 -15.73
N GLU A 566 -9.50 33.40 -15.71
CA GLU A 566 -10.46 33.65 -16.80
C GLU A 566 -10.16 34.99 -17.48
N ILE A 567 -10.12 34.99 -18.82
CA ILE A 567 -9.96 36.18 -19.66
C ILE A 567 -11.16 36.26 -20.62
N LYS A 568 -11.71 37.45 -20.82
CA LYS A 568 -12.84 37.70 -21.72
C LYS A 568 -12.38 38.48 -22.94
N LEU A 569 -12.81 38.07 -24.12
CA LEU A 569 -12.55 38.76 -25.38
C LEU A 569 -13.84 39.22 -26.05
N ASN A 570 -13.77 40.33 -26.77
CA ASN A 570 -14.84 40.76 -27.68
C ASN A 570 -14.70 40.10 -29.06
N GLU A 571 -15.59 40.44 -30.00
CA GLU A 571 -15.62 39.85 -31.35
C GLU A 571 -14.33 40.11 -32.15
N GLU A 572 -13.72 41.29 -31.98
CA GLU A 572 -12.43 41.63 -32.59
C GLU A 572 -11.22 41.01 -31.85
N GLY A 573 -11.47 40.34 -30.72
CA GLY A 573 -10.46 39.64 -29.94
C GLY A 573 -9.68 40.50 -28.94
N PHE A 574 -10.14 41.72 -28.66
CA PHE A 574 -9.60 42.56 -27.60
C PHE A 574 -10.00 42.08 -26.21
N VAL A 575 -9.07 42.22 -25.26
CA VAL A 575 -9.30 41.83 -23.87
C VAL A 575 -10.22 42.82 -23.16
N LEU A 576 -11.31 42.29 -22.63
CA LEU A 576 -12.32 43.04 -21.90
C LEU A 576 -12.02 43.10 -20.39
N PRO A 577 -12.34 44.21 -19.70
CA PRO A 577 -12.30 44.25 -18.24
C PRO A 577 -13.24 43.23 -17.59
N VAL A 578 -12.87 42.72 -16.40
CA VAL A 578 -13.61 41.66 -15.68
C VAL A 578 -15.09 42.00 -15.44
N ASN A 579 -15.39 43.27 -15.18
CA ASN A 579 -16.74 43.75 -14.86
C ASN A 579 -17.65 43.86 -16.10
N VAL A 580 -17.13 43.64 -17.30
CA VAL A 580 -17.92 43.61 -18.53
C VAL A 580 -18.57 42.22 -18.66
N HIS A 581 -19.89 42.21 -18.80
CA HIS A 581 -20.70 40.99 -18.90
C HIS A 581 -21.41 40.86 -20.25
N ASP A 582 -21.76 41.99 -20.84
CA ASP A 582 -22.29 42.10 -22.21
C ASP A 582 -21.14 42.11 -23.22
N GLU A 583 -21.39 41.78 -24.49
CA GLU A 583 -20.38 41.83 -25.58
C GLU A 583 -19.19 40.85 -25.43
N VAL A 584 -19.27 39.88 -24.51
CA VAL A 584 -18.26 38.81 -24.39
C VAL A 584 -18.51 37.79 -25.50
N TYR A 585 -17.62 37.79 -26.50
CA TYR A 585 -17.66 36.86 -27.62
C TYR A 585 -16.95 35.54 -27.28
N GLU A 586 -15.80 35.63 -26.61
CA GLU A 586 -14.98 34.46 -26.27
C GLU A 586 -14.48 34.53 -24.82
N ARG A 587 -14.35 33.36 -24.17
CA ARG A 587 -13.78 33.21 -22.84
C ARG A 587 -12.59 32.26 -22.87
N ILE A 588 -11.44 32.73 -22.42
CA ILE A 588 -10.25 31.89 -22.25
C ILE A 588 -10.20 31.41 -20.79
N ALA A 589 -10.06 30.10 -20.61
CA ALA A 589 -9.78 29.47 -19.33
C ALA A 589 -8.31 29.05 -19.28
N LEU A 590 -7.52 29.73 -18.46
CA LEU A 590 -6.15 29.34 -18.16
C LEU A 590 -6.14 28.25 -17.09
N CYS A 591 -5.66 27.07 -17.44
CA CYS A 591 -5.41 25.95 -16.52
C CYS A 591 -3.91 25.92 -16.20
N ILE A 592 -3.55 26.26 -14.96
CA ILE A 592 -2.16 26.30 -14.50
C ILE A 592 -1.84 24.97 -13.83
N ASP A 593 -1.06 24.15 -14.53
CA ASP A 593 -0.85 22.77 -14.11
C ASP A 593 0.53 22.57 -13.48
N ASP A 594 0.52 22.42 -12.15
CA ASP A 594 1.71 22.04 -11.36
C ASP A 594 2.09 20.56 -11.54
N GLU A 595 3.21 20.16 -10.95
CA GLU A 595 3.75 18.80 -11.04
C GLU A 595 2.76 17.73 -10.55
N LYS A 596 1.94 18.03 -9.53
CA LYS A 596 0.98 17.09 -8.93
C LYS A 596 -0.24 16.84 -9.82
N ARG A 597 -0.40 17.62 -10.90
CA ARG A 597 -1.44 17.42 -11.92
C ARG A 597 -1.01 16.45 -13.03
N PHE A 598 0.26 16.06 -13.08
CA PHE A 598 0.80 15.09 -14.03
C PHE A 598 1.16 13.76 -13.36
N CYS A 599 1.46 12.75 -14.17
CA CYS A 599 2.05 11.51 -13.69
C CYS A 599 3.48 11.77 -13.19
N ALA A 600 3.88 11.15 -12.07
CA ALA A 600 5.18 11.41 -11.44
C ALA A 600 6.39 11.09 -12.34
N ASN A 601 6.21 10.16 -13.29
CA ASN A 601 7.27 9.71 -14.20
C ASN A 601 7.14 10.25 -15.64
N SER A 602 6.15 11.09 -15.94
CA SER A 602 5.92 11.59 -17.31
C SER A 602 5.05 12.84 -17.35
N HIS A 603 5.10 13.61 -18.45
CA HIS A 603 4.23 14.77 -18.65
C HIS A 603 2.78 14.42 -19.03
N ASN A 604 2.28 13.24 -18.63
CA ASN A 604 0.92 12.81 -18.90
C ASN A 604 -0.04 13.38 -17.85
N LEU A 605 -1.01 14.19 -18.30
CA LEU A 605 -1.99 14.84 -17.42
C LEU A 605 -2.95 13.82 -16.80
N LEU A 606 -3.19 13.91 -15.49
CA LEU A 606 -4.08 13.00 -14.77
C LEU A 606 -5.54 13.11 -15.23
N GLY A 607 -6.31 12.03 -15.06
CA GLY A 607 -7.68 11.92 -15.57
C GLY A 607 -8.61 13.02 -15.06
N LYS A 608 -8.47 13.36 -13.78
CA LYS A 608 -9.24 14.43 -13.13
C LYS A 608 -9.01 15.82 -13.74
N GLU A 609 -7.80 16.10 -14.23
CA GLU A 609 -7.47 17.39 -14.85
C GLU A 609 -7.82 17.38 -16.35
N SER A 610 -7.61 16.23 -17.01
CA SER A 610 -8.02 16.00 -18.40
C SER A 610 -9.52 16.19 -18.60
N ILE A 611 -10.37 15.58 -17.75
CA ILE A 611 -11.83 15.72 -17.85
C ILE A 611 -12.30 17.17 -17.63
N LYS A 612 -11.69 17.90 -16.69
CA LYS A 612 -11.97 19.33 -16.48
C LYS A 612 -11.73 20.13 -17.75
N GLN A 613 -10.57 19.96 -18.39
CA GLN A 613 -10.25 20.66 -19.63
C GLN A 613 -11.22 20.29 -20.76
N ARG A 614 -11.65 19.03 -20.86
CA ARG A 614 -12.66 18.59 -21.85
C ARG A 614 -14.02 19.25 -21.62
N HIS A 615 -14.50 19.22 -20.38
CA HIS A 615 -15.79 19.82 -20.03
C HIS A 615 -15.78 21.34 -20.22
N LEU A 616 -14.71 22.04 -19.82
CA LEU A 616 -14.59 23.49 -20.05
C LEU A 616 -14.67 23.84 -21.55
N LYS A 617 -14.03 23.05 -22.43
CA LYS A 617 -14.16 23.22 -23.89
C LYS A 617 -15.60 23.05 -24.37
N LEU A 618 -16.30 22.03 -23.88
CA LEU A 618 -17.71 21.78 -24.24
C LEU A 618 -18.68 22.85 -23.71
N ILE A 619 -18.33 23.50 -22.60
CA ILE A 619 -19.08 24.63 -22.03
C ILE A 619 -18.86 25.92 -22.85
N GLY A 620 -17.86 25.96 -23.73
CA GLY A 620 -17.58 27.10 -24.62
C GLY A 620 -16.34 27.92 -24.24
N TYR A 621 -15.47 27.41 -23.36
CA TYR A 621 -14.18 28.05 -23.08
C TYR A 621 -13.10 27.64 -24.08
N VAL A 622 -12.27 28.59 -24.47
CA VAL A 622 -10.96 28.31 -25.04
C VAL A 622 -10.00 27.96 -23.91
N VAL A 623 -9.68 26.68 -23.77
CA VAL A 623 -8.81 26.20 -22.68
C VAL A 623 -7.35 26.30 -23.09
N VAL A 624 -6.57 27.08 -22.34
CA VAL A 624 -5.12 27.22 -22.50
C VAL A 624 -4.42 26.63 -21.29
N GLN A 625 -3.55 25.66 -21.53
CA GLN A 625 -2.77 24.98 -20.49
C GLN A 625 -1.41 25.66 -20.30
N ILE A 626 -1.05 25.90 -19.03
CA ILE A 626 0.26 26.38 -18.59
C ILE A 626 0.93 25.29 -17.75
N PRO A 627 1.67 24.35 -18.36
CA PRO A 627 2.32 23.27 -17.63
C PRO A 627 3.62 23.72 -16.93
N PHE A 628 3.85 23.19 -15.72
CA PHE A 628 5.02 23.55 -14.91
C PHE A 628 6.36 23.31 -15.61
N PHE A 629 6.50 22.24 -16.40
CA PHE A 629 7.76 21.90 -17.06
C PHE A 629 8.10 22.84 -18.24
N GLU A 630 7.12 23.57 -18.77
CA GLU A 630 7.38 24.65 -19.73
C GLU A 630 7.59 26.00 -19.04
N PHE A 631 6.83 26.28 -17.97
CA PHE A 631 6.81 27.60 -17.35
C PHE A 631 7.87 27.80 -16.27
N ASN A 632 8.16 26.78 -15.46
CA ASN A 632 9.11 26.90 -14.35
C ASN A 632 10.53 27.28 -14.80
N PRO A 633 11.08 26.74 -15.91
CA PRO A 633 12.41 27.09 -16.41
C PRO A 633 12.58 28.55 -16.87
N LEU A 634 11.49 29.33 -16.96
CA LEU A 634 11.53 30.72 -17.42
C LEU A 634 12.00 31.64 -16.29
N ASP A 635 13.25 32.06 -16.33
CA ASP A 635 13.86 32.85 -15.25
C ASP A 635 13.64 34.37 -15.41
N ASN A 636 13.64 34.88 -16.64
CA ASN A 636 13.52 36.31 -16.89
C ASN A 636 12.08 36.75 -17.16
N LYS A 637 11.78 38.00 -16.80
CA LYS A 637 10.47 38.62 -17.03
C LYS A 637 10.06 38.61 -18.50
N ASN A 638 10.99 38.88 -19.43
CA ASN A 638 10.70 38.93 -20.86
C ASN A 638 10.29 37.56 -21.39
N ASP A 639 11.00 36.50 -21.01
CA ASP A 639 10.72 35.12 -21.43
C ASP A 639 9.33 34.68 -20.92
N VAL A 640 8.97 35.04 -19.69
CA VAL A 640 7.63 34.81 -19.14
C VAL A 640 6.55 35.53 -19.95
N LEU A 641 6.78 36.80 -20.30
CA LEU A 641 5.83 37.59 -21.09
C LEU A 641 5.67 37.03 -22.50
N GLU A 642 6.77 36.69 -23.17
CA GLU A 642 6.75 36.10 -24.51
C GLU A 642 6.04 34.75 -24.50
N TYR A 643 6.35 33.89 -23.52
CA TYR A 643 5.68 32.60 -23.36
C TYR A 643 4.17 32.76 -23.16
N LEU A 644 3.74 33.62 -22.22
CA LEU A 644 2.32 33.84 -21.95
C LEU A 644 1.61 34.46 -23.15
N HIS A 645 2.22 35.44 -23.81
CA HIS A 645 1.67 36.04 -25.02
C HIS A 645 1.45 34.98 -26.10
N LYS A 646 2.48 34.17 -26.39
CA LYS A 646 2.41 33.11 -27.41
C LYS A 646 1.40 32.02 -27.05
N LYS A 647 1.27 31.66 -25.77
CA LYS A 647 0.34 30.63 -25.30
C LYS A 647 -1.11 31.08 -25.27
N VAL A 648 -1.36 32.31 -24.80
CA VAL A 648 -2.71 32.84 -24.59
C VAL A 648 -3.26 33.51 -25.84
N PHE A 649 -2.40 34.18 -26.61
CA PHE A 649 -2.77 35.02 -27.75
C PHE A 649 -1.96 34.66 -29.01
N PRO A 650 -2.00 33.40 -29.49
CA PRO A 650 -1.13 32.93 -30.58
C PRO A 650 -1.35 33.67 -31.91
N ASN A 651 -2.53 34.27 -32.10
CA ASN A 651 -2.92 34.96 -33.33
C ASN A 651 -2.83 36.50 -33.23
N PHE A 652 -2.51 37.06 -32.07
CA PHE A 652 -2.33 38.51 -31.90
C PHE A 652 -0.85 38.85 -31.99
N TYR A 653 -0.36 39.16 -33.18
CA TYR A 653 0.96 39.80 -33.33
C TYR A 653 0.77 41.32 -33.34
N SER A 654 0.91 41.99 -32.20
CA SER A 654 1.44 43.36 -32.08
C SER A 654 1.33 43.91 -30.66
N PHE A 655 2.36 43.74 -29.84
CA PHE A 655 2.72 44.82 -28.93
C PHE A 655 3.60 45.78 -29.73
N HIS A 656 2.98 46.83 -30.29
CA HIS A 656 3.72 47.95 -30.83
C HIS A 656 4.57 48.58 -29.73
N GLU A 657 5.87 48.69 -30.00
CA GLU A 657 6.79 49.59 -29.34
C GLU A 657 6.22 51.02 -29.35
N ASN A 658 5.51 51.42 -28.30
CA ASN A 658 5.31 52.83 -28.00
C ASN A 658 6.42 53.27 -27.04
N GLN A 659 7.61 53.43 -27.59
CA GLN A 659 8.60 54.41 -27.12
C GLN A 659 8.75 55.49 -28.20
N ALA A 660 7.78 56.39 -28.27
CA ALA A 660 7.93 57.66 -29.00
C ALA A 660 6.97 58.72 -28.44
N GLU A 661 7.07 59.02 -27.14
CA GLU A 661 6.72 60.34 -26.61
C GLU A 661 7.98 60.97 -25.99
N SER A 662 8.82 61.52 -26.86
CA SER A 662 9.61 62.71 -26.52
C SER A 662 9.55 63.66 -27.71
N LYS A 663 8.67 64.65 -27.63
CA LYS A 663 8.90 66.02 -28.09
C LYS A 663 7.85 66.93 -27.49
#